data_AF-A0AAF3ESY4-F1
#
_entry.id   AF-A0AAF3ESY4-F1
#
_cell.length_a   1.000
_cell.length_b   1.000
_cell.length_c   1.000
_cell.angle_alpha   90.00
_cell.angle_beta   90.00
_cell.angle_gamma   90.00
#
_symmetry.space_group_name_H-M   'P 1'
#
loop_
_entity.id
_entity.type
_entity.pdbx_description
1 polymer ?
#
loop_
_entity_poly.entity_id
_entity_poly.type
_entity_poly.pdbx_seq_one_letter_code
_entity_poly.pdbx_strand_id
1 'polypeptide(L)'
;MYYWSVKCQIVTLIVAIAFIVASITTWIAFPHLYPAIVKKELTFAPTSDEGLSYSAFMLANPPMRNVMKFIFFNITNAEELKYEGAKPRVYETGAYAVIESEQKRYTEFSSDNSEMFYENYKTYIISDDETCDGCNWDDVVTIPNPVEVGAAADVMDPQFNISHPEKVIIATLMILVGEYPFITKRVRDIIFDGYNDPMLSIAHSKLVNAINYMIYGNSGKSIIPIPAPAMHKLGFLIGYNNSNDESFWIKTGKDNIDDIGKVTKWGNVTELPGYWWTSDYARSIRGSDSGSFSKWHLKKTDHLEMFYSFMCRSFNKEFLEETTVEGIPAYRFSTPYEDYDSTLEINRGFRYRNFEHIDYYPGWPNCPEKNASRCDKKRFVDCSVALNFCDDCCEGSLYNSTYFIPPGIFPLVCYPGKLQPTPFSVMYSPPHFLYSPQQVIDSVYGMNPDPDLHRPFLYDHEPYSGQVMQVRARLMVSTPMMRETTFFHNTHLPNVMFPIFYQSAHAKVKDVILHKLWLGFVFIPKFVDFMKYLLLTYFCVCYGSKCDISVLVDPSTKIVADERKEVTEVVEEAEPDIEMSPEQMKEKLKELYTAGKKDYYEDNFEKAADSLAEAAQLADKLFGQKAGETFDYYLYYGRAELEIGREENILFRNAQEVMADDPESPLLVKTTAPLVAVMLMVSLNMKRSEHVFLNSVTGISSTTA
;
A
#
# COMPACT_ATOMS: atom_id res chain seq x y z
N MET A 1 30.42 -50.88 36.85
CA MET A 1 30.73 -49.62 36.13
C MET A 1 30.76 -49.77 34.60
N TYR A 2 31.47 -50.76 34.03
CA TYR A 2 31.63 -50.90 32.57
C TYR A 2 30.31 -50.99 31.76
N TYR A 3 29.29 -51.67 32.29
CA TYR A 3 27.99 -51.85 31.62
C TYR A 3 27.14 -50.57 31.53
N TRP A 4 27.39 -49.60 32.42
CA TRP A 4 26.70 -48.30 32.45
C TRP A 4 27.28 -47.32 31.42
N SER A 5 28.59 -47.40 31.18
CA SER A 5 29.31 -46.62 30.16
C SER A 5 28.83 -46.94 28.73
N VAL A 6 28.70 -48.24 28.40
CA VAL A 6 28.28 -48.67 27.05
C VAL A 6 26.83 -48.28 26.74
N LYS A 7 25.92 -48.39 27.72
CA LYS A 7 24.52 -47.94 27.54
C LYS A 7 24.44 -46.44 27.30
N CYS A 8 25.22 -45.65 28.04
CA CYS A 8 25.28 -44.20 27.87
C CYS A 8 25.81 -43.81 26.48
N GLN A 9 26.85 -44.49 25.98
CA GLN A 9 27.39 -44.29 24.64
C GLN A 9 26.43 -44.68 23.50
N ILE A 10 25.61 -45.72 23.70
CA ILE A 10 24.58 -46.12 22.73
C ILE A 10 23.47 -45.07 22.70
N VAL A 11 23.03 -44.58 23.85
CA VAL A 11 22.00 -43.53 23.94
C VAL A 11 22.47 -42.23 23.29
N THR A 12 23.69 -41.76 23.57
CA THR A 12 24.24 -40.54 22.93
C THR A 12 24.40 -40.68 21.42
N LEU A 13 24.75 -41.88 20.93
CA LEU A 13 24.79 -42.16 19.49
C LEU A 13 23.41 -42.10 18.85
N ILE A 14 22.38 -42.68 19.48
CA ILE A 14 21.01 -42.65 18.99
C ILE A 14 20.51 -41.19 18.93
N VAL A 15 20.80 -40.39 19.96
CA VAL A 15 20.43 -38.96 20.01
C VAL A 15 21.17 -38.16 18.93
N ALA A 16 22.48 -38.39 18.74
CA ALA A 16 23.23 -37.74 17.67
C ALA A 16 22.68 -38.12 16.27
N ILE A 17 22.34 -39.39 16.06
CA ILE A 17 21.72 -39.86 14.82
C ILE A 17 20.34 -39.21 14.62
N ALA A 18 19.54 -39.07 15.68
CA ALA A 18 18.26 -38.38 15.60
C ALA A 18 18.43 -36.90 15.20
N PHE A 19 19.41 -36.17 15.77
CA PHE A 19 19.66 -34.78 15.41
C PHE A 19 20.18 -34.60 13.99
N ILE A 20 21.08 -35.47 13.49
CA ILE A 20 21.56 -35.38 12.11
C ILE A 20 20.45 -35.73 11.11
N VAL A 21 19.62 -36.74 11.40
CA VAL A 21 18.46 -37.07 10.56
C VAL A 21 17.47 -35.92 10.55
N ALA A 22 17.14 -35.35 11.71
CA ALA A 22 16.26 -34.18 11.81
C ALA A 22 16.84 -33.00 11.00
N SER A 23 18.12 -32.67 11.18
CA SER A 23 18.78 -31.62 10.41
C SER A 23 18.66 -31.89 8.91
N ILE A 24 19.15 -33.04 8.41
CA ILE A 24 19.08 -33.41 6.99
C ILE A 24 17.65 -33.34 6.45
N THR A 25 16.65 -33.84 7.20
CA THR A 25 15.25 -33.76 6.77
C THR A 25 14.77 -32.31 6.65
N THR A 26 15.11 -31.42 7.58
CA THR A 26 14.78 -30.00 7.48
C THR A 26 15.49 -29.31 6.31
N TRP A 27 16.77 -29.64 6.05
CA TRP A 27 17.52 -29.10 4.91
C TRP A 27 16.94 -29.52 3.57
N ILE A 28 16.43 -30.75 3.45
CA ILE A 28 15.84 -31.27 2.21
C ILE A 28 14.37 -30.85 2.07
N ALA A 29 13.56 -30.97 3.13
CA ALA A 29 12.13 -30.78 3.05
C ALA A 29 11.74 -29.30 2.97
N PHE A 30 12.39 -28.42 3.74
CA PHE A 30 11.97 -27.01 3.82
C PHE A 30 12.03 -26.26 2.48
N PRO A 31 13.10 -26.38 1.66
CA PRO A 31 13.16 -25.74 0.34
C PRO A 31 12.06 -26.18 -0.63
N HIS A 32 11.38 -27.31 -0.41
CA HIS A 32 10.27 -27.77 -1.23
C HIS A 32 8.91 -27.47 -0.59
N LEU A 33 8.79 -27.67 0.72
CA LEU A 33 7.53 -27.49 1.45
C LEU A 33 7.15 -26.02 1.57
N TYR A 34 8.10 -25.14 1.93
CA TYR A 34 7.82 -23.73 2.15
C TYR A 34 7.29 -23.04 0.87
N PRO A 35 7.96 -23.15 -0.30
CA PRO A 35 7.41 -22.58 -1.53
C PRO A 35 6.06 -23.17 -1.94
N ALA A 36 5.83 -24.46 -1.67
CA ALA A 36 4.55 -25.11 -1.99
C ALA A 36 3.39 -24.57 -1.13
N ILE A 37 3.64 -24.33 0.15
CA ILE A 37 2.69 -23.69 1.07
C ILE A 37 2.41 -22.26 0.62
N VAL A 38 3.46 -21.46 0.37
CA VAL A 38 3.31 -20.07 -0.08
C VAL A 38 2.52 -20.01 -1.39
N LYS A 39 2.86 -20.84 -2.39
CA LYS A 39 2.12 -20.89 -3.66
C LYS A 39 0.64 -21.21 -3.44
N LYS A 40 0.32 -22.19 -2.58
CA LYS A 40 -1.06 -22.55 -2.26
C LYS A 40 -1.83 -21.41 -1.60
N GLU A 41 -1.20 -20.68 -0.68
CA GLU A 41 -1.82 -19.53 -0.01
C GLU A 41 -1.99 -18.34 -0.97
N LEU A 42 -1.08 -18.15 -1.92
CA LEU A 42 -1.14 -17.07 -2.92
C LEU A 42 -2.21 -17.29 -3.98
N THR A 43 -2.36 -18.51 -4.50
CA THR A 43 -3.31 -18.80 -5.60
C THR A 43 -4.75 -18.48 -5.21
N PHE A 44 -5.47 -17.76 -6.07
CA PHE A 44 -6.90 -17.50 -5.89
C PHE A 44 -7.71 -18.76 -6.23
N ALA A 45 -8.38 -19.31 -5.23
CA ALA A 45 -9.24 -20.48 -5.39
C ALA A 45 -10.57 -20.32 -4.64
N PRO A 46 -11.64 -20.98 -5.10
CA PRO A 46 -12.85 -21.19 -4.30
C PRO A 46 -12.60 -22.24 -3.21
N THR A 47 -13.34 -22.12 -2.12
CA THR A 47 -13.39 -23.08 -1.01
C THR A 47 -14.62 -23.99 -1.15
N SER A 48 -14.64 -25.16 -0.49
CA SER A 48 -15.74 -26.13 -0.57
C SER A 48 -17.11 -25.56 -0.18
N ASP A 49 -17.13 -24.55 0.68
CA ASP A 49 -18.35 -23.99 1.29
C ASP A 49 -18.78 -22.68 0.60
N GLU A 50 -18.53 -22.55 -0.71
CA GLU A 50 -18.73 -21.31 -1.50
C GLU A 50 -17.88 -20.10 -1.02
N GLY A 51 -16.92 -20.35 -0.12
CA GLY A 51 -15.99 -19.33 0.38
C GLY A 51 -14.83 -19.04 -0.56
N LEU A 52 -14.00 -18.08 -0.18
CA LEU A 52 -12.77 -17.71 -0.90
C LEU A 52 -11.54 -18.28 -0.16
N SER A 53 -10.52 -18.69 -0.91
CA SER A 53 -9.16 -18.92 -0.39
C SER A 53 -8.62 -17.65 0.30
N TYR A 54 -7.58 -17.80 1.14
CA TYR A 54 -7.03 -16.68 1.91
C TYR A 54 -6.69 -15.46 1.03
N SER A 55 -5.87 -15.63 0.00
CA SER A 55 -5.49 -14.51 -0.87
C SER A 55 -6.65 -13.95 -1.69
N ALA A 56 -7.61 -14.79 -2.11
CA ALA A 56 -8.80 -14.30 -2.81
C ALA A 56 -9.72 -13.50 -1.88
N PHE A 57 -9.84 -13.90 -0.61
CA PHE A 57 -10.57 -13.14 0.41
C PHE A 57 -9.89 -11.79 0.69
N MET A 58 -8.56 -11.78 0.79
CA MET A 58 -7.77 -10.57 1.03
C MET A 58 -7.81 -9.63 -0.19
N LEU A 59 -7.83 -10.17 -1.42
CA LEU A 59 -8.09 -9.40 -2.64
C LEU A 59 -9.48 -8.76 -2.60
N ALA A 60 -10.51 -9.53 -2.21
CA ALA A 60 -11.88 -9.07 -2.16
C ALA A 60 -12.15 -8.05 -1.06
N ASN A 61 -11.42 -8.16 0.06
CA ASN A 61 -11.48 -7.25 1.21
C ASN A 61 -10.07 -6.77 1.58
N PRO A 62 -9.48 -5.86 0.79
CA PRO A 62 -8.12 -5.38 0.99
C PRO A 62 -7.93 -4.79 2.39
N PRO A 63 -7.03 -5.35 3.20
CA PRO A 63 -6.81 -4.89 4.57
C PRO A 63 -5.86 -3.69 4.58
N MET A 64 -6.18 -2.66 3.80
CA MET A 64 -5.37 -1.46 3.64
C MET A 64 -6.07 -0.26 4.25
N ARG A 65 -5.30 0.71 4.72
CA ARG A 65 -5.76 2.07 5.00
C ARG A 65 -5.24 2.95 3.87
N ASN A 66 -6.14 3.40 2.99
CA ASN A 66 -5.81 4.30 1.90
C ASN A 66 -6.24 5.72 2.24
N VAL A 67 -5.26 6.58 2.55
CA VAL A 67 -5.49 8.00 2.82
C VAL A 67 -5.20 8.77 1.54
N MET A 68 -6.23 9.35 0.96
CA MET A 68 -6.16 10.14 -0.27
C MET A 68 -6.30 11.63 0.08
N LYS A 69 -5.27 12.40 -0.27
CA LYS A 69 -5.18 13.84 0.00
C LYS A 69 -5.28 14.65 -1.28
N PHE A 70 -6.09 15.70 -1.29
CA PHE A 70 -6.23 16.65 -2.40
C PHE A 70 -5.56 17.98 -2.03
N ILE A 71 -4.63 18.44 -2.87
CA ILE A 71 -3.92 19.71 -2.72
C ILE A 71 -4.24 20.56 -3.96
N PHE A 72 -4.87 21.70 -3.77
CA PHE A 72 -5.32 22.59 -4.84
C PHE A 72 -4.28 23.64 -5.20
N PHE A 73 -4.24 24.03 -6.47
CA PHE A 73 -3.48 25.18 -6.95
C PHE A 73 -4.41 26.39 -7.05
N ASN A 74 -4.53 27.14 -5.96
CA ASN A 74 -5.44 28.27 -5.90
C ASN A 74 -4.89 29.48 -6.67
N ILE A 75 -5.72 30.07 -7.52
CA ILE A 75 -5.34 31.18 -8.41
C ILE A 75 -5.32 32.51 -7.67
N THR A 76 -4.22 33.25 -7.79
CA THR A 76 -4.06 34.58 -7.15
C THR A 76 -4.28 35.76 -8.09
N ASN A 77 -4.14 35.57 -9.40
CA ASN A 77 -4.17 36.63 -10.40
C ASN A 77 -5.18 36.39 -11.54
N ALA A 78 -6.39 35.91 -11.21
CA ALA A 78 -7.44 35.59 -12.19
C ALA A 78 -7.83 36.78 -13.09
N GLU A 79 -7.84 38.00 -12.55
CA GLU A 79 -8.13 39.21 -13.33
C GLU A 79 -7.00 39.55 -14.32
N GLU A 80 -5.74 39.52 -13.87
CA GLU A 80 -4.56 39.72 -14.74
C GLU A 80 -4.54 38.68 -15.88
N LEU A 81 -4.91 37.44 -15.59
CA LEU A 81 -5.02 36.37 -16.59
C LEU A 81 -6.09 36.70 -17.65
N LYS A 82 -7.26 37.13 -17.20
CA LYS A 82 -8.42 37.41 -18.05
C LYS A 82 -8.25 38.65 -18.93
N TYR A 83 -7.59 39.69 -18.43
CA TYR A 83 -7.55 41.01 -19.09
C TYR A 83 -6.19 41.38 -19.65
N GLU A 84 -5.09 40.87 -19.10
CA GLU A 84 -3.72 41.22 -19.49
C GLU A 84 -2.98 40.07 -20.17
N GLY A 85 -3.50 38.84 -20.06
CA GLY A 85 -2.79 37.64 -20.51
C GLY A 85 -1.51 37.40 -19.73
N ALA A 86 -1.50 37.80 -18.46
CA ALA A 86 -0.38 37.58 -17.57
C ALA A 86 -0.10 36.08 -17.38
N LYS A 87 1.11 35.75 -16.94
CA LYS A 87 1.45 34.36 -16.59
C LYS A 87 0.71 33.94 -15.31
N PRO A 88 0.15 32.72 -15.22
CA PRO A 88 -0.53 32.23 -14.03
C PRO A 88 0.33 32.26 -12.76
N ARG A 89 -0.28 32.66 -11.64
CA ARG A 89 0.30 32.55 -10.30
C ARG A 89 -0.64 31.75 -9.40
N VAL A 90 -0.14 30.62 -8.91
CA VAL A 90 -0.86 29.74 -7.99
C VAL A 90 -0.10 29.57 -6.68
N TYR A 91 -0.83 29.23 -5.63
CA TYR A 91 -0.27 28.72 -4.38
C TYR A 91 -1.04 27.47 -3.96
N GLU A 92 -0.36 26.55 -3.28
CA GLU A 92 -0.99 25.32 -2.79
C GLU A 92 -1.93 25.61 -1.62
N THR A 93 -3.12 25.01 -1.66
CA THR A 93 -4.14 25.06 -0.60
C THR A 93 -4.64 23.65 -0.31
N GLY A 94 -4.70 23.25 0.97
CA GLY A 94 -4.93 21.86 1.38
C GLY A 94 -3.75 21.33 2.21
N ALA A 95 -3.61 20.04 2.50
CA ALA A 95 -4.25 18.82 2.00
C ALA A 95 -5.60 18.42 2.63
N TYR A 96 -6.64 18.27 1.79
CA TYR A 96 -7.96 17.75 2.18
C TYR A 96 -8.01 16.23 2.07
N ALA A 97 -8.28 15.53 3.16
CA ALA A 97 -8.13 14.08 3.21
C ALA A 97 -9.46 13.31 3.19
N VAL A 98 -9.47 12.23 2.42
CA VAL A 98 -10.50 11.19 2.45
C VAL A 98 -9.86 9.83 2.67
N ILE A 99 -10.56 8.97 3.40
CA ILE A 99 -10.25 7.55 3.49
C ILE A 99 -11.00 6.85 2.37
N GLU A 100 -10.26 6.28 1.43
CA GLU A 100 -10.80 5.40 0.41
C GLU A 100 -10.83 3.96 0.94
N SER A 101 -11.95 3.28 0.77
CA SER A 101 -12.05 1.84 0.98
C SER A 101 -12.51 1.17 -0.29
N GLU A 102 -11.92 0.04 -0.63
CA GLU A 102 -12.35 -0.78 -1.75
C GLU A 102 -12.86 -2.15 -1.30
N GLN A 103 -13.88 -2.67 -1.99
CA GLN A 103 -14.47 -3.97 -1.76
C GLN A 103 -14.86 -4.59 -3.11
N LYS A 104 -14.32 -5.78 -3.40
CA LYS A 104 -14.67 -6.50 -4.63
C LYS A 104 -15.89 -7.37 -4.34
N ARG A 105 -16.96 -7.15 -5.11
CA ARG A 105 -18.26 -7.80 -4.96
C ARG A 105 -18.55 -8.70 -6.15
N TYR A 106 -19.56 -9.56 -6.01
CA TYR A 106 -20.05 -10.46 -7.05
C TYR A 106 -18.92 -11.33 -7.63
N THR A 107 -18.16 -11.98 -6.75
CA THR A 107 -17.00 -12.78 -7.15
C THR A 107 -17.44 -14.11 -7.75
N GLU A 108 -16.97 -14.42 -8.95
CA GLU A 108 -17.22 -15.70 -9.63
C GLU A 108 -15.92 -16.30 -10.17
N PHE A 109 -15.88 -17.61 -10.37
CA PHE A 109 -14.73 -18.29 -10.98
C PHE A 109 -15.12 -18.91 -12.32
N SER A 110 -14.18 -18.97 -13.25
CA SER A 110 -14.34 -19.74 -14.48
C SER A 110 -14.53 -21.23 -14.18
N SER A 111 -15.11 -21.99 -15.12
CA SER A 111 -15.39 -23.42 -14.93
C SER A 111 -14.15 -24.27 -14.64
N ASP A 112 -12.98 -23.83 -15.09
CA ASP A 112 -11.67 -24.43 -14.85
C ASP A 112 -10.92 -23.77 -13.68
N ASN A 113 -11.48 -22.75 -13.02
CA ASN A 113 -10.87 -21.94 -11.97
C ASN A 113 -9.54 -21.25 -12.38
N SER A 114 -9.30 -21.04 -13.68
CA SER A 114 -8.12 -20.30 -14.17
C SER A 114 -8.31 -18.78 -14.10
N GLU A 115 -9.56 -18.31 -14.07
CA GLU A 115 -9.92 -16.90 -13.99
C GLU A 115 -10.93 -16.63 -12.87
N MET A 116 -10.85 -15.41 -12.32
CA MET A 116 -11.76 -14.89 -11.30
C MET A 116 -12.38 -13.58 -11.80
N PHE A 117 -13.69 -13.48 -11.66
CA PHE A 117 -14.48 -12.29 -11.96
C PHE A 117 -14.78 -11.52 -10.68
N TYR A 118 -14.83 -10.19 -10.75
CA TYR A 118 -15.36 -9.33 -9.70
C TYR A 118 -15.75 -7.94 -10.23
N GLU A 119 -16.51 -7.21 -9.42
CA GLU A 119 -16.70 -5.76 -9.56
C GLU A 119 -16.09 -5.04 -8.36
N ASN A 120 -15.21 -4.06 -8.58
CA ASN A 120 -14.52 -3.37 -7.48
C ASN A 120 -15.26 -2.09 -7.08
N TYR A 121 -15.92 -2.11 -5.91
CA TYR A 121 -16.67 -0.98 -5.37
C TYR A 121 -15.78 -0.13 -4.47
N LYS A 122 -15.80 1.18 -4.65
CA LYS A 122 -15.01 2.15 -3.89
C LYS A 122 -15.91 3.08 -3.09
N THR A 123 -15.55 3.34 -1.83
CA THR A 123 -16.20 4.33 -0.98
C THR A 123 -15.19 5.37 -0.54
N TYR A 124 -15.65 6.60 -0.39
CA TYR A 124 -14.83 7.75 -0.02
C TYR A 124 -15.45 8.40 1.21
N ILE A 125 -14.70 8.44 2.30
CA ILE A 125 -15.16 8.99 3.58
C ILE A 125 -14.24 10.15 3.94
N ILE A 126 -14.79 11.36 4.09
CA ILE A 126 -14.03 12.52 4.54
C ILE A 126 -13.42 12.24 5.92
N SER A 127 -12.13 12.56 6.08
CA SER A 127 -11.40 12.41 7.33
C SER A 127 -10.85 13.75 7.76
N ASP A 128 -11.50 14.34 8.77
CA ASP A 128 -11.05 15.61 9.35
C ASP A 128 -9.70 15.43 10.06
N ASP A 129 -9.48 14.28 10.72
CA ASP A 129 -8.21 13.96 11.41
C ASP A 129 -6.98 13.91 10.48
N GLU A 130 -7.15 13.55 9.22
CA GLU A 130 -6.06 13.44 8.23
C GLU A 130 -5.94 14.70 7.34
N THR A 131 -6.93 15.58 7.41
CA THR A 131 -6.96 16.87 6.73
C THR A 131 -6.02 17.84 7.44
N CYS A 132 -5.38 18.75 6.71
CA CYS A 132 -4.45 19.72 7.30
C CYS A 132 -5.06 20.56 8.42
N ASP A 133 -4.22 20.94 9.39
CA ASP A 133 -4.62 21.79 10.50
C ASP A 133 -5.20 23.12 10.01
N GLY A 134 -6.41 23.44 10.47
CA GLY A 134 -7.12 24.67 10.10
C GLY A 134 -7.80 24.66 8.74
N CYS A 135 -7.67 23.58 7.97
CA CYS A 135 -8.35 23.41 6.69
C CYS A 135 -9.77 22.87 6.89
N ASN A 136 -10.72 23.33 6.05
CA ASN A 136 -12.09 22.85 6.07
C ASN A 136 -12.57 22.50 4.66
N TRP A 137 -13.35 21.44 4.51
CA TRP A 137 -13.93 21.05 3.22
C TRP A 137 -14.88 22.10 2.60
N ASP A 138 -15.34 23.07 3.40
CA ASP A 138 -16.08 24.26 2.95
C ASP A 138 -15.17 25.45 2.54
N ASP A 139 -13.85 25.32 2.62
CA ASP A 139 -12.90 26.30 2.10
C ASP A 139 -13.13 26.53 0.61
N VAL A 140 -12.97 27.77 0.17
CA VAL A 140 -13.16 28.17 -1.22
C VAL A 140 -11.84 28.31 -1.95
N VAL A 141 -11.78 27.76 -3.16
CA VAL A 141 -10.63 27.88 -4.07
C VAL A 141 -11.10 28.38 -5.42
N THR A 142 -10.25 29.18 -6.07
CA THR A 142 -10.44 29.64 -7.43
C THR A 142 -9.64 28.74 -8.37
N ILE A 143 -10.31 28.15 -9.35
CA ILE A 143 -9.72 27.26 -10.36
C ILE A 143 -10.19 27.65 -11.76
N PRO A 144 -9.52 27.20 -12.83
CA PRO A 144 -10.07 27.29 -14.19
C PRO A 144 -11.39 26.52 -14.25
N ASN A 145 -12.34 27.01 -15.05
CA ASN A 145 -13.65 26.40 -15.21
C ASN A 145 -13.60 25.26 -16.24
N PRO A 146 -13.67 23.98 -15.83
CA PRO A 146 -13.54 22.87 -16.77
C PRO A 146 -14.72 22.76 -17.74
N VAL A 147 -15.91 23.26 -17.37
CA VAL A 147 -17.09 23.26 -18.24
C VAL A 147 -16.93 24.26 -19.37
N GLU A 148 -16.53 25.50 -19.05
CA GLU A 148 -16.25 26.53 -20.05
C GLU A 148 -15.13 26.10 -21.00
N VAL A 149 -14.02 25.59 -20.46
CA VAL A 149 -12.88 25.09 -21.25
C VAL A 149 -13.29 23.93 -22.16
N GLY A 150 -14.06 22.97 -21.64
CA GLY A 150 -14.57 21.83 -22.41
C GLY A 150 -15.45 22.29 -23.56
N ALA A 151 -16.39 23.20 -23.30
CA ALA A 151 -17.24 23.75 -24.36
C ALA A 151 -16.45 24.58 -25.38
N ALA A 152 -15.46 25.35 -24.95
CA ALA A 152 -14.58 26.08 -25.87
C ALA A 152 -13.82 25.11 -26.79
N ALA A 153 -13.31 24.00 -26.25
CA ALA A 153 -12.64 22.95 -27.02
C ALA A 153 -13.60 22.24 -28.00
N ASP A 154 -14.81 21.87 -27.56
CA ASP A 154 -15.82 21.25 -28.42
C ASP A 154 -16.22 22.17 -29.57
N VAL A 155 -16.33 23.48 -29.33
CA VAL A 155 -16.64 24.44 -30.41
C VAL A 155 -15.50 24.54 -31.45
N MET A 156 -14.28 24.19 -31.06
CA MET A 156 -13.14 24.11 -31.97
C MET A 156 -13.01 22.76 -32.66
N ASP A 157 -13.58 21.70 -32.09
CA ASP A 157 -13.47 20.36 -32.64
C ASP A 157 -14.11 20.26 -34.04
N PRO A 158 -13.34 19.89 -35.09
CA PRO A 158 -13.85 19.69 -36.43
C PRO A 158 -15.02 18.71 -36.53
N GLN A 159 -15.18 17.79 -35.56
CA GLN A 159 -16.25 16.78 -35.57
C GLN A 159 -17.66 17.39 -35.53
N PHE A 160 -17.82 18.57 -34.92
CA PHE A 160 -19.13 19.24 -34.81
C PHE A 160 -19.45 20.19 -35.96
N ASN A 161 -18.49 20.44 -36.85
CA ASN A 161 -18.66 21.25 -38.07
C ASN A 161 -19.36 22.60 -37.85
N ILE A 162 -18.96 23.32 -36.78
CA ILE A 162 -19.56 24.60 -36.37
C ILE A 162 -18.97 25.74 -37.19
N SER A 163 -19.81 26.49 -37.91
CA SER A 163 -19.39 27.65 -38.70
C SER A 163 -19.05 28.85 -37.82
N HIS A 164 -18.20 29.76 -38.30
CA HIS A 164 -17.77 30.93 -37.51
C HIS A 164 -18.93 31.79 -36.94
N PRO A 165 -20.02 32.08 -37.68
CA PRO A 165 -21.17 32.78 -37.11
C PRO A 165 -21.85 32.03 -35.95
N GLU A 166 -21.94 30.70 -36.04
CA GLU A 166 -22.50 29.86 -34.97
C GLU A 166 -21.59 29.89 -33.73
N LYS A 167 -20.27 29.87 -33.91
CA LYS A 167 -19.31 30.02 -32.80
C LYS A 167 -19.50 31.34 -32.05
N VAL A 168 -19.70 32.46 -32.76
CA VAL A 168 -19.97 33.78 -32.16
C VAL A 168 -21.28 33.78 -31.38
N ILE A 169 -22.33 33.12 -31.88
CA ILE A 169 -23.61 32.98 -31.18
C ILE A 169 -23.43 32.20 -29.87
N ILE A 170 -22.75 31.04 -29.92
CA ILE A 170 -22.46 30.21 -28.75
C ILE A 170 -21.66 31.01 -27.72
N ALA A 171 -20.58 31.67 -28.14
CA ALA A 171 -19.76 32.51 -27.27
C ALA A 171 -20.56 33.63 -26.59
N THR A 172 -21.45 34.30 -27.34
CA THR A 172 -22.32 35.35 -26.79
C THR A 172 -23.30 34.78 -25.76
N LEU A 173 -23.90 33.62 -26.05
CA LEU A 173 -24.81 32.94 -25.12
C LEU A 173 -24.10 32.53 -23.83
N MET A 174 -22.87 31.98 -23.92
CA MET A 174 -22.06 31.62 -22.76
C MET A 174 -21.85 32.82 -21.81
N ILE A 175 -21.50 33.99 -22.35
CA ILE A 175 -21.32 35.20 -21.53
C ILE A 175 -22.64 35.64 -20.89
N LEU A 176 -23.75 35.64 -21.64
CA LEU A 176 -25.07 36.06 -21.14
C LEU A 176 -25.56 35.21 -19.99
N VAL A 177 -25.17 33.93 -19.94
CA VAL A 177 -25.57 33.00 -18.89
C VAL A 177 -24.61 33.01 -17.69
N GLY A 178 -23.54 33.80 -17.76
CA GLY A 178 -22.55 33.94 -16.71
C GLY A 178 -21.46 32.86 -16.73
N GLU A 179 -21.20 32.27 -17.90
CA GLU A 179 -20.10 31.32 -18.08
C GLU A 179 -18.78 32.09 -18.24
N TYR A 180 -17.81 31.81 -17.37
CA TYR A 180 -16.50 32.49 -17.34
C TYR A 180 -15.35 31.49 -17.18
N PRO A 181 -14.11 31.88 -17.54
CA PRO A 181 -12.94 30.98 -17.52
C PRO A 181 -12.50 30.51 -16.14
N PHE A 182 -12.93 31.21 -15.10
CA PHE A 182 -12.56 30.92 -13.72
C PHE A 182 -13.80 30.84 -12.85
N ILE A 183 -13.73 29.95 -11.87
CA ILE A 183 -14.80 29.72 -10.90
C ILE A 183 -14.21 29.69 -9.50
N THR A 184 -14.98 30.18 -8.54
CA THR A 184 -14.67 30.06 -7.12
C THR A 184 -15.73 29.19 -6.46
N LYS A 185 -15.32 28.03 -5.94
CA LYS A 185 -16.22 27.03 -5.35
C LYS A 185 -15.57 26.41 -4.12
N ARG A 186 -16.40 25.76 -3.30
CA ARG A 186 -15.91 25.02 -2.13
C ARG A 186 -15.18 23.77 -2.58
N VAL A 187 -14.15 23.38 -1.84
CA VAL A 187 -13.36 22.17 -2.13
C VAL A 187 -14.24 20.93 -2.23
N ARG A 188 -15.18 20.74 -1.30
CA ARG A 188 -16.14 19.64 -1.34
C ARG A 188 -17.00 19.60 -2.59
N ASP A 189 -17.39 20.76 -3.11
CA ASP A 189 -18.24 20.87 -4.29
C ASP A 189 -17.43 20.54 -5.56
N ILE A 190 -16.15 20.91 -5.61
CA ILE A 190 -15.26 20.62 -6.75
C ILE A 190 -14.96 19.11 -6.84
N ILE A 191 -14.74 18.43 -5.70
CA ILE A 191 -14.39 17.00 -5.73
C ILE A 191 -15.63 16.11 -5.72
N PHE A 192 -16.53 16.21 -4.73
CA PHE A 192 -17.54 15.17 -4.47
C PHE A 192 -18.99 15.62 -4.63
N ASP A 193 -19.39 16.74 -4.02
CA ASP A 193 -20.81 17.13 -3.92
C ASP A 193 -21.37 17.68 -5.24
N GLY A 194 -20.47 18.22 -6.07
CA GLY A 194 -20.77 18.85 -7.33
C GLY A 194 -21.47 20.20 -7.19
N TYR A 195 -21.12 21.14 -8.06
CA TYR A 195 -21.80 22.44 -8.16
C TYR A 195 -22.64 22.53 -9.43
N ASN A 196 -23.69 23.36 -9.34
CA ASN A 196 -24.49 23.71 -10.52
C ASN A 196 -23.69 24.71 -11.34
N ASP A 197 -23.42 24.33 -12.58
CA ASP A 197 -22.80 25.17 -13.58
C ASP A 197 -23.89 25.86 -14.43
N PRO A 198 -23.77 27.15 -14.77
CA PRO A 198 -24.78 27.86 -15.56
C PRO A 198 -25.06 27.19 -16.91
N MET A 199 -24.01 26.80 -17.62
CA MET A 199 -24.13 26.19 -18.95
C MET A 199 -24.72 24.78 -18.86
N LEU A 200 -24.28 23.93 -17.91
CA LEU A 200 -24.90 22.62 -17.69
C LEU A 200 -26.40 22.76 -17.32
N SER A 201 -26.72 23.70 -16.43
CA SER A 201 -28.11 23.93 -15.99
C SER A 201 -29.01 24.30 -17.17
N ILE A 202 -28.51 25.11 -18.11
CA ILE A 202 -29.25 25.53 -19.29
C ILE A 202 -29.33 24.39 -20.32
N ALA A 203 -28.24 23.66 -20.54
CA ALA A 203 -28.21 22.52 -21.45
C ALA A 203 -29.25 21.46 -21.09
N HIS A 204 -29.52 21.26 -19.80
CA HIS A 204 -30.56 20.36 -19.30
C HIS A 204 -31.95 20.99 -19.13
N SER A 205 -32.11 22.28 -19.47
CA SER A 205 -33.37 22.99 -19.31
C SER A 205 -34.31 22.82 -20.52
N LYS A 206 -35.60 23.04 -20.29
CA LYS A 206 -36.60 23.11 -21.37
C LYS A 206 -36.40 24.32 -22.30
N LEU A 207 -35.61 25.31 -21.87
CA LEU A 207 -35.36 26.53 -22.63
C LEU A 207 -34.61 26.23 -23.93
N VAL A 208 -33.53 25.45 -23.88
CA VAL A 208 -32.75 25.10 -25.09
C VAL A 208 -33.62 24.36 -26.11
N ASN A 209 -34.44 23.42 -25.65
CA ASN A 209 -35.40 22.72 -26.51
C ASN A 209 -36.44 23.66 -27.14
N ALA A 210 -36.93 24.64 -26.37
CA ALA A 210 -37.87 25.63 -26.87
C ALA A 210 -37.24 26.59 -27.89
N ILE A 211 -36.00 27.05 -27.66
CA ILE A 211 -35.28 27.92 -28.61
C ILE A 211 -34.93 27.14 -29.88
N ASN A 212 -34.47 25.89 -29.76
CA ASN A 212 -34.22 25.00 -30.91
C ASN A 212 -35.49 24.82 -31.76
N TYR A 213 -36.64 24.56 -31.13
CA TYR A 213 -37.92 24.47 -31.83
C TYR A 213 -38.34 25.81 -32.48
N MET A 214 -38.11 26.95 -31.81
CA MET A 214 -38.45 28.27 -32.34
C MET A 214 -37.62 28.65 -33.57
N ILE A 215 -36.31 28.36 -33.57
CA ILE A 215 -35.39 28.76 -34.65
C ILE A 215 -35.40 27.76 -35.81
N TYR A 216 -35.39 26.46 -35.50
CA TYR A 216 -35.20 25.41 -36.49
C TYR A 216 -36.45 24.53 -36.71
N GLY A 217 -37.55 24.77 -36.00
CA GLY A 217 -38.76 23.96 -36.11
C GLY A 217 -38.51 22.47 -35.86
N ASN A 218 -39.11 21.61 -36.67
CA ASN A 218 -38.88 20.15 -36.63
C ASN A 218 -37.71 19.70 -37.53
N SER A 219 -36.81 20.60 -37.94
CA SER A 219 -35.72 20.23 -38.86
C SER A 219 -34.62 19.36 -38.24
N GLY A 220 -34.71 19.07 -36.93
CA GLY A 220 -33.73 18.27 -36.18
C GLY A 220 -32.40 18.99 -35.93
N LYS A 221 -32.28 20.25 -36.34
CA LYS A 221 -31.09 21.09 -36.10
C LYS A 221 -31.13 21.72 -34.72
N SER A 222 -29.99 21.74 -34.05
CA SER A 222 -29.78 22.39 -32.75
C SER A 222 -28.94 23.65 -32.96
N ILE A 223 -29.23 24.69 -32.17
CA ILE A 223 -28.41 25.92 -32.07
C ILE A 223 -27.02 25.60 -31.54
N ILE A 224 -26.95 24.57 -30.68
CA ILE A 224 -25.71 24.02 -30.15
C ILE A 224 -25.64 22.57 -30.66
N PRO A 225 -24.89 22.29 -31.73
CA PRO A 225 -24.74 20.94 -32.28
C PRO A 225 -23.79 20.06 -31.45
N ILE A 226 -23.59 20.41 -30.18
CA ILE A 226 -22.78 19.66 -29.20
C ILE A 226 -23.76 18.95 -28.27
N PRO A 227 -23.65 17.63 -28.09
CA PRO A 227 -24.54 16.91 -27.19
C PRO A 227 -24.31 17.38 -25.75
N ALA A 228 -25.39 17.73 -25.06
CA ALA A 228 -25.30 18.01 -23.63
C ALA A 228 -24.79 16.76 -22.91
N PRO A 229 -23.74 16.87 -22.06
CA PRO A 229 -23.25 15.73 -21.32
C PRO A 229 -24.35 15.22 -20.39
N ALA A 230 -24.32 13.95 -20.00
CA ALA A 230 -25.35 13.38 -19.13
C ALA A 230 -25.32 13.95 -17.69
N MET A 231 -24.27 14.69 -17.33
CA MET A 231 -24.03 15.21 -15.99
C MET A 231 -24.76 16.54 -15.74
N HIS A 232 -25.57 16.58 -14.68
CA HIS A 232 -26.30 17.80 -14.28
C HIS A 232 -25.49 18.78 -13.43
N LYS A 233 -24.41 18.30 -12.79
CA LYS A 233 -23.51 19.05 -11.92
C LYS A 233 -22.08 18.72 -12.29
N LEU A 234 -21.17 19.67 -12.10
CA LEU A 234 -19.74 19.40 -12.23
C LEU A 234 -19.12 19.10 -10.86
N GLY A 235 -18.39 17.99 -10.81
CA GLY A 235 -17.42 17.63 -9.76
C GLY A 235 -16.52 16.52 -10.29
N PHE A 236 -15.25 16.46 -9.87
CA PHE A 236 -14.28 15.51 -10.43
C PHE A 236 -14.58 14.05 -10.07
N LEU A 237 -15.16 13.80 -8.90
CA LEU A 237 -15.53 12.49 -8.36
C LEU A 237 -17.02 12.41 -7.96
N ILE A 238 -17.87 13.21 -8.60
CA ILE A 238 -19.32 13.14 -8.36
C ILE A 238 -19.88 11.77 -8.76
N GLY A 239 -20.66 11.16 -7.87
CA GLY A 239 -21.27 9.84 -8.11
C GLY A 239 -20.32 8.65 -7.96
N TYR A 240 -19.07 8.87 -7.55
CA TYR A 240 -18.10 7.78 -7.35
C TYR A 240 -18.27 7.02 -6.04
N ASN A 241 -18.92 7.63 -5.04
CA ASN A 241 -19.08 7.00 -3.74
C ASN A 241 -20.01 5.78 -3.81
N ASN A 242 -19.52 4.62 -3.35
CA ASN A 242 -20.17 3.32 -3.44
C ASN A 242 -20.55 2.93 -4.89
N SER A 243 -19.72 3.34 -5.84
CA SER A 243 -19.78 2.91 -7.24
C SER A 243 -18.63 1.95 -7.56
N ASN A 244 -18.68 1.28 -8.71
CA ASN A 244 -17.62 0.40 -9.18
C ASN A 244 -16.80 1.01 -10.33
N ASP A 245 -15.59 0.52 -10.60
CA ASP A 245 -14.77 0.87 -11.77
C ASP A 245 -14.87 -0.19 -12.89
N GLU A 246 -16.11 -0.56 -13.21
CA GLU A 246 -16.49 -1.67 -14.11
C GLU A 246 -16.14 -3.07 -13.56
N SER A 247 -16.43 -4.10 -14.35
CA SER A 247 -16.13 -5.48 -14.00
C SER A 247 -14.76 -5.94 -14.50
N PHE A 248 -14.12 -6.83 -13.75
CA PHE A 248 -12.81 -7.37 -14.04
C PHE A 248 -12.87 -8.89 -14.20
N TRP A 249 -12.10 -9.40 -15.16
CA TRP A 249 -11.64 -10.78 -15.17
C TRP A 249 -10.13 -10.79 -14.97
N ILE A 250 -9.66 -11.58 -14.02
CA ILE A 250 -8.24 -11.69 -13.68
C ILE A 250 -7.78 -13.16 -13.67
N LYS A 251 -6.50 -13.40 -13.90
CA LYS A 251 -5.88 -14.73 -13.70
C LYS A 251 -5.75 -15.08 -12.22
N THR A 252 -6.06 -16.32 -11.88
CA THR A 252 -6.03 -16.82 -10.48
C THR A 252 -4.65 -17.20 -9.98
N GLY A 253 -3.68 -17.36 -10.88
CA GLY A 253 -2.37 -17.93 -10.56
C GLY A 253 -2.35 -19.46 -10.48
N LYS A 254 -3.46 -20.14 -10.82
CA LYS A 254 -3.58 -21.61 -10.81
C LYS A 254 -2.64 -22.27 -11.82
N ASP A 255 -2.69 -21.82 -13.08
CA ASP A 255 -1.89 -22.39 -14.17
C ASP A 255 -0.43 -21.93 -14.08
N ASN A 256 -0.23 -20.63 -13.92
CA ASN A 256 1.06 -20.00 -13.70
C ASN A 256 0.94 -18.95 -12.60
N ILE A 257 1.72 -19.12 -11.53
CA ILE A 257 1.68 -18.21 -10.37
C ILE A 257 2.21 -16.80 -10.71
N ASP A 258 3.07 -16.69 -11.71
CA ASP A 258 3.63 -15.40 -12.14
C ASP A 258 2.59 -14.50 -12.80
N ASP A 259 1.48 -15.07 -13.28
CA ASP A 259 0.36 -14.34 -13.90
C ASP A 259 -0.73 -13.96 -12.88
N ILE A 260 -0.53 -14.17 -11.58
CA ILE A 260 -1.53 -13.88 -10.55
C ILE A 260 -2.03 -12.44 -10.61
N GLY A 261 -3.35 -12.26 -10.61
CA GLY A 261 -3.98 -10.94 -10.62
C GLY A 261 -3.92 -10.21 -11.96
N LYS A 262 -3.30 -10.79 -12.99
CA LYS A 262 -3.23 -10.19 -14.33
C LYS A 262 -4.62 -10.04 -14.93
N VAL A 263 -4.95 -8.83 -15.40
CA VAL A 263 -6.25 -8.51 -15.99
C VAL A 263 -6.35 -9.11 -17.38
N THR A 264 -7.43 -9.85 -17.65
CA THR A 264 -7.75 -10.42 -18.97
C THR A 264 -8.89 -9.68 -19.65
N LYS A 265 -9.85 -9.17 -18.88
CA LYS A 265 -10.94 -8.31 -19.37
C LYS A 265 -11.28 -7.23 -18.35
N TRP A 266 -11.67 -6.06 -18.84
CA TRP A 266 -12.20 -4.96 -18.04
C TRP A 266 -13.42 -4.38 -18.74
N GLY A 267 -14.54 -4.21 -18.03
CA GLY A 267 -15.80 -3.71 -18.60
C GLY A 267 -16.27 -4.49 -19.84
N ASN A 268 -16.08 -5.82 -19.83
CA ASN A 268 -16.37 -6.73 -20.94
C ASN A 268 -15.57 -6.47 -22.24
N VAL A 269 -14.48 -5.70 -22.18
CA VAL A 269 -13.52 -5.54 -23.28
C VAL A 269 -12.16 -6.16 -22.92
N THR A 270 -11.45 -6.67 -23.93
CA THR A 270 -10.07 -7.20 -23.82
C THR A 270 -9.03 -6.17 -24.25
N GLU A 271 -9.45 -5.11 -24.92
CA GLU A 271 -8.62 -4.02 -25.44
C GLU A 271 -9.42 -2.73 -25.30
N LEU A 272 -8.74 -1.64 -24.92
CA LEU A 272 -9.37 -0.34 -24.75
C LEU A 272 -9.86 0.20 -26.11
N PRO A 273 -10.91 1.05 -26.13
CA PRO A 273 -11.48 1.54 -27.38
C PRO A 273 -10.51 2.34 -28.28
N GLY A 274 -10.64 2.16 -29.60
CA GLY A 274 -9.83 2.87 -30.61
C GLY A 274 -10.04 4.38 -30.68
N TYR A 275 -11.20 4.86 -30.20
CA TYR A 275 -11.47 6.29 -30.12
C TYR A 275 -10.85 6.93 -28.86
N TRP A 276 -10.27 6.15 -27.95
CA TRP A 276 -9.44 6.65 -26.84
C TRP A 276 -7.99 6.75 -27.28
N TRP A 277 -7.39 5.61 -27.64
CA TRP A 277 -5.98 5.52 -27.99
C TRP A 277 -5.78 5.00 -29.41
N THR A 278 -4.81 5.56 -30.13
CA THR A 278 -4.66 5.31 -31.57
C THR A 278 -3.81 4.07 -31.90
N SER A 279 -2.92 3.65 -31.00
CA SER A 279 -2.04 2.49 -31.21
C SER A 279 -2.46 1.27 -30.39
N ASP A 280 -2.20 0.07 -30.92
CA ASP A 280 -2.44 -1.21 -30.24
C ASP A 280 -1.75 -1.29 -28.87
N TYR A 281 -0.51 -0.80 -28.74
CA TYR A 281 0.21 -0.75 -27.46
C TYR A 281 -0.57 0.06 -26.42
N ALA A 282 -0.98 1.28 -26.77
CA ALA A 282 -1.74 2.15 -25.88
C ALA A 282 -3.13 1.60 -25.51
N ARG A 283 -3.74 0.77 -26.37
CA ARG A 283 -5.04 0.15 -26.10
C ARG A 283 -4.94 -1.15 -25.31
N SER A 284 -3.78 -1.80 -25.28
CA SER A 284 -3.62 -3.07 -24.60
C SER A 284 -3.77 -2.94 -23.08
N ILE A 285 -4.55 -3.85 -22.49
CA ILE A 285 -4.73 -3.98 -21.04
C ILE A 285 -3.67 -4.96 -20.54
N ARG A 286 -2.72 -4.47 -19.74
CA ARG A 286 -1.54 -5.22 -19.30
C ARG A 286 -1.32 -5.12 -17.80
N GLY A 287 -0.80 -6.19 -17.21
CA GLY A 287 -0.47 -6.27 -15.78
C GLY A 287 -1.65 -6.56 -14.87
N SER A 288 -1.43 -6.42 -13.56
CA SER A 288 -2.49 -6.58 -12.56
C SER A 288 -3.32 -5.30 -12.39
N ASP A 289 -4.51 -5.43 -11.82
CA ASP A 289 -5.32 -4.29 -11.37
C ASP A 289 -4.52 -3.42 -10.39
N SER A 290 -4.31 -2.17 -10.78
CA SER A 290 -3.66 -1.12 -9.99
C SER A 290 -2.27 -1.46 -9.46
N GLY A 291 -1.62 -2.49 -10.05
CA GLY A 291 -0.30 -2.95 -9.66
C GLY A 291 -0.25 -3.68 -8.32
N SER A 292 -1.38 -4.13 -7.79
CA SER A 292 -1.53 -4.77 -6.47
C SER A 292 -0.77 -6.08 -6.31
N PHE A 293 -0.58 -6.83 -7.40
CA PHE A 293 0.13 -8.11 -7.41
C PHE A 293 1.25 -8.06 -8.44
N SER A 294 2.33 -8.77 -8.15
CA SER A 294 3.39 -9.05 -9.11
C SER A 294 3.69 -10.53 -9.15
N LYS A 295 4.57 -10.92 -10.07
CA LYS A 295 5.03 -12.30 -10.16
C LYS A 295 5.71 -12.77 -8.87
N TRP A 296 5.81 -14.09 -8.74
CA TRP A 296 6.49 -14.74 -7.63
C TRP A 296 8.01 -14.61 -7.78
N HIS A 297 8.74 -14.53 -6.67
CA HIS A 297 10.20 -14.33 -6.66
C HIS A 297 10.67 -13.12 -7.48
N LEU A 298 10.31 -11.94 -6.99
CA LEU A 298 10.64 -10.67 -7.61
C LEU A 298 12.15 -10.45 -7.66
N LYS A 299 12.62 -9.95 -8.80
CA LYS A 299 14.01 -9.57 -9.06
C LYS A 299 14.06 -8.09 -9.39
N LYS A 300 15.21 -7.48 -9.08
CA LYS A 300 15.48 -6.07 -9.39
C LYS A 300 15.50 -5.76 -10.90
N THR A 301 15.73 -6.77 -11.74
CA THR A 301 15.73 -6.65 -13.21
C THR A 301 14.36 -6.84 -13.84
N ASP A 302 13.32 -7.03 -13.03
CA ASP A 302 11.98 -7.25 -13.56
C ASP A 302 11.33 -5.94 -13.97
N HIS A 303 10.66 -5.98 -15.12
CA HIS A 303 9.77 -4.91 -15.56
C HIS A 303 8.35 -5.35 -15.26
N LEU A 304 7.66 -4.61 -14.39
CA LEU A 304 6.32 -4.95 -13.94
C LEU A 304 5.30 -4.09 -14.66
N GLU A 305 4.18 -4.69 -15.06
CA GLU A 305 3.10 -3.96 -15.70
C GLU A 305 1.92 -3.81 -14.73
N MET A 306 1.16 -2.73 -14.90
CA MET A 306 -0.10 -2.53 -14.20
C MET A 306 -1.14 -1.90 -15.11
N PHE A 307 -2.40 -2.31 -14.96
CA PHE A 307 -3.52 -1.64 -15.59
C PHE A 307 -4.19 -0.77 -14.54
N TYR A 308 -4.25 0.54 -14.80
CA TYR A 308 -4.85 1.48 -13.88
C TYR A 308 -6.15 2.01 -14.48
N SER A 309 -7.27 1.38 -14.10
CA SER A 309 -8.63 1.67 -14.59
C SER A 309 -8.98 3.15 -14.47
N PHE A 310 -8.54 3.78 -13.38
CA PHE A 310 -8.77 5.20 -13.09
C PHE A 310 -8.16 6.16 -14.12
N MET A 311 -7.13 5.74 -14.86
CA MET A 311 -6.52 6.51 -15.93
C MET A 311 -6.74 5.90 -17.32
N CYS A 312 -7.51 4.81 -17.41
CA CYS A 312 -7.79 4.07 -18.65
C CYS A 312 -6.56 3.77 -19.49
N ARG A 313 -5.46 3.37 -18.84
CA ARG A 313 -4.24 2.93 -19.51
C ARG A 313 -3.43 1.98 -18.64
N SER A 314 -2.52 1.26 -19.28
CA SER A 314 -1.47 0.52 -18.60
C SER A 314 -0.20 1.36 -18.39
N PHE A 315 0.53 1.02 -17.35
CA PHE A 315 1.83 1.57 -16.97
C PHE A 315 2.82 0.44 -16.71
N ASN A 316 4.09 0.78 -16.79
CA ASN A 316 5.23 -0.01 -16.40
C ASN A 316 5.74 0.49 -15.03
N LYS A 317 6.41 -0.40 -14.30
CA LYS A 317 7.11 -0.09 -13.06
C LYS A 317 8.50 -0.71 -13.12
N GLU A 318 9.50 0.08 -12.75
CA GLU A 318 10.90 -0.32 -12.71
C GLU A 318 11.45 -0.25 -11.29
N PHE A 319 12.44 -1.09 -10.99
CA PHE A 319 13.08 -1.11 -9.69
C PHE A 319 13.78 0.23 -9.43
N LEU A 320 13.48 0.81 -8.28
CA LEU A 320 14.08 2.06 -7.82
C LEU A 320 15.15 1.78 -6.76
N GLU A 321 14.77 1.14 -5.65
CA GLU A 321 15.65 0.92 -4.50
C GLU A 321 15.19 -0.23 -3.60
N GLU A 322 16.08 -0.70 -2.73
CA GLU A 322 15.72 -1.57 -1.61
C GLU A 322 15.25 -0.73 -0.43
N THR A 323 14.18 -1.15 0.21
CA THR A 323 13.61 -0.47 1.38
C THR A 323 13.12 -1.51 2.39
N THR A 324 12.66 -1.05 3.55
CA THR A 324 11.97 -1.89 4.53
C THR A 324 10.61 -1.29 4.87
N VAL A 325 9.61 -2.13 5.07
CA VAL A 325 8.28 -1.73 5.56
C VAL A 325 7.99 -2.52 6.84
N GLU A 326 7.93 -1.85 7.99
CA GLU A 326 7.74 -2.51 9.31
C GLU A 326 8.71 -3.68 9.56
N GLY A 327 9.98 -3.51 9.17
CA GLY A 327 11.02 -4.55 9.31
C GLY A 327 10.97 -5.68 8.28
N ILE A 328 10.06 -5.62 7.30
CA ILE A 328 9.98 -6.54 6.17
C ILE A 328 10.83 -5.99 5.01
N PRO A 329 11.80 -6.74 4.47
CA PRO A 329 12.54 -6.34 3.28
C PRO A 329 11.60 -6.14 2.09
N ALA A 330 11.81 -5.06 1.34
CA ALA A 330 10.96 -4.67 0.22
C ALA A 330 11.79 -4.16 -0.95
N TYR A 331 11.28 -4.37 -2.16
CA TYR A 331 11.75 -3.69 -3.35
C TYR A 331 10.76 -2.59 -3.72
N ARG A 332 11.26 -1.36 -3.79
CA ARG A 332 10.49 -0.22 -4.26
C ARG A 332 10.56 -0.16 -5.77
N PHE A 333 9.41 -0.14 -6.40
CA PHE A 333 9.24 0.07 -7.83
C PHE A 333 8.57 1.42 -8.08
N SER A 334 8.91 2.08 -9.18
CA SER A 334 8.30 3.34 -9.60
C SER A 334 7.94 3.35 -11.07
N THR A 335 6.91 4.10 -11.44
CA THR A 335 6.64 4.37 -12.86
C THR A 335 7.71 5.30 -13.44
N PRO A 336 8.41 4.89 -14.51
CA PRO A 336 9.55 5.61 -15.04
C PRO A 336 9.10 6.84 -15.86
N TYR A 337 10.04 7.72 -16.20
CA TYR A 337 9.78 8.95 -16.95
C TYR A 337 9.16 8.66 -18.32
N GLU A 338 9.62 7.59 -18.96
CA GLU A 338 9.26 7.17 -20.32
C GLU A 338 7.75 6.96 -20.46
N ASP A 339 7.08 6.45 -19.43
CA ASP A 339 5.63 6.25 -19.42
C ASP A 339 4.83 7.56 -19.49
N TYR A 340 5.44 8.67 -19.12
CA TYR A 340 4.86 10.01 -19.22
C TYR A 340 5.34 10.77 -20.47
N ASP A 341 6.21 10.18 -21.28
CA ASP A 341 6.68 10.77 -22.52
C ASP A 341 5.87 10.26 -23.72
N SER A 342 4.84 11.01 -24.12
CA SER A 342 4.00 10.73 -25.29
C SER A 342 4.70 11.02 -26.63
N THR A 343 5.89 11.62 -26.60
CA THR A 343 6.67 11.95 -27.79
C THR A 343 7.43 10.72 -28.31
N LEU A 344 7.73 9.76 -27.42
CA LEU A 344 8.33 8.46 -27.76
C LEU A 344 7.46 7.68 -28.76
N GLU A 345 8.11 6.94 -29.67
CA GLU A 345 7.42 6.17 -30.71
C GLU A 345 6.47 5.13 -30.13
N ILE A 346 6.89 4.42 -29.08
CA ILE A 346 6.07 3.42 -28.38
C ILE A 346 4.80 4.03 -27.75
N ASN A 347 4.87 5.29 -27.32
CA ASN A 347 3.79 6.01 -26.64
C ASN A 347 3.00 6.94 -27.54
N ARG A 348 3.22 6.90 -28.86
CA ARG A 348 2.51 7.75 -29.83
C ARG A 348 0.98 7.64 -29.74
N GLY A 349 0.48 6.51 -29.24
CA GLY A 349 -0.94 6.26 -29.02
C GLY A 349 -1.58 7.10 -27.92
N PHE A 350 -0.77 7.63 -27.00
CA PHE A 350 -1.20 8.45 -25.86
C PHE A 350 -1.11 9.97 -26.13
N ARG A 351 -0.75 10.37 -27.37
CA ARG A 351 -0.58 11.78 -27.73
C ARG A 351 -1.90 12.54 -27.58
N TYR A 352 -1.82 13.70 -26.95
CA TYR A 352 -2.91 14.65 -26.98
C TYR A 352 -3.16 15.11 -28.42
N ARG A 353 -4.44 15.11 -28.82
CA ARG A 353 -4.82 15.38 -30.21
C ARG A 353 -4.69 16.85 -30.57
N ASN A 354 -4.87 17.74 -29.59
CA ASN A 354 -4.76 19.18 -29.76
C ASN A 354 -5.62 19.68 -30.95
N PHE A 355 -6.92 19.36 -30.92
CA PHE A 355 -7.87 19.74 -31.97
C PHE A 355 -8.07 21.26 -32.07
N GLU A 356 -7.75 21.97 -31.01
CA GLU A 356 -7.72 23.42 -30.92
C GLU A 356 -6.52 24.04 -31.67
N HIS A 357 -5.54 23.25 -32.11
CA HIS A 357 -4.34 23.71 -32.84
C HIS A 357 -3.52 24.76 -32.08
N ILE A 358 -3.49 24.69 -30.75
CA ILE A 358 -2.84 25.67 -29.89
C ILE A 358 -1.43 25.20 -29.50
N ASP A 359 -0.46 26.11 -29.60
CA ASP A 359 0.84 25.94 -28.96
C ASP A 359 0.75 26.38 -27.50
N TYR A 360 0.75 25.41 -26.59
CA TYR A 360 0.71 25.61 -25.14
C TYR A 360 2.09 25.89 -24.55
N TYR A 361 3.18 25.60 -25.27
CA TYR A 361 4.54 25.70 -24.75
C TYR A 361 5.48 26.29 -25.81
N PRO A 362 5.27 27.56 -26.17
CA PRO A 362 6.13 28.24 -27.12
C PRO A 362 7.56 28.26 -26.59
N GLY A 363 8.50 27.78 -27.40
CA GLY A 363 9.91 27.61 -27.02
C GLY A 363 10.31 26.18 -26.64
N TRP A 364 9.36 25.23 -26.69
CA TRP A 364 9.66 23.80 -26.71
C TRP A 364 9.35 23.19 -28.09
N PRO A 365 10.22 22.30 -28.63
CA PRO A 365 11.56 21.99 -28.12
C PRO A 365 12.54 23.15 -28.35
N ASN A 366 13.52 23.28 -27.46
CA ASN A 366 14.59 24.27 -27.60
C ASN A 366 15.58 23.81 -28.67
N CYS A 367 15.34 24.19 -29.92
CA CYS A 367 16.17 23.81 -31.06
C CYS A 367 17.22 24.88 -31.40
N PRO A 368 18.40 24.48 -31.92
CA PRO A 368 19.34 25.40 -32.55
C PRO A 368 18.73 26.17 -33.72
N GLU A 369 19.37 27.27 -34.13
CA GLU A 369 18.98 28.00 -35.34
C GLU A 369 19.00 27.09 -36.58
N LYS A 370 17.89 27.08 -37.31
CA LYS A 370 17.69 26.23 -38.49
C LYS A 370 18.41 26.79 -39.70
N ASN A 371 19.01 25.90 -40.50
CA ASN A 371 19.53 26.25 -41.82
C ASN A 371 18.61 25.69 -42.92
N ALA A 372 17.71 26.53 -43.42
CA ALA A 372 16.75 26.17 -44.47
C ALA A 372 17.41 25.58 -45.73
N SER A 373 18.70 25.85 -45.98
CA SER A 373 19.46 25.31 -47.11
C SER A 373 19.76 23.80 -46.99
N ARG A 374 19.68 23.24 -45.78
CA ARG A 374 19.95 21.81 -45.50
C ARG A 374 18.71 20.92 -45.65
N CYS A 375 17.53 21.52 -45.74
CA CYS A 375 16.32 20.77 -46.04
C CYS A 375 16.15 20.59 -47.56
N ASP A 376 16.76 19.52 -48.09
CA ASP A 376 16.55 19.11 -49.48
C ASP A 376 15.21 18.38 -49.63
N LYS A 377 14.44 18.70 -50.68
CA LYS A 377 13.16 18.05 -51.02
C LYS A 377 13.28 16.54 -51.28
N LYS A 378 14.49 16.01 -51.44
CA LYS A 378 14.77 14.57 -51.59
C LYS A 378 14.99 13.83 -50.27
N ARG A 379 15.26 14.55 -49.18
CA ARG A 379 15.47 13.95 -47.85
C ARG A 379 14.14 13.85 -47.15
N PHE A 380 13.63 12.62 -47.00
CA PHE A 380 12.46 12.37 -46.17
C PHE A 380 12.90 12.32 -44.70
N VAL A 381 12.31 13.20 -43.88
CA VAL A 381 12.48 13.22 -42.42
C VAL A 381 11.11 13.05 -41.80
N ASP A 382 10.97 12.06 -40.92
CA ASP A 382 9.72 11.84 -40.20
C ASP A 382 9.64 12.79 -38.99
N CYS A 383 8.97 13.93 -39.19
CA CYS A 383 8.76 14.92 -38.15
C CYS A 383 7.72 14.50 -37.09
N SER A 384 7.14 13.30 -37.19
CA SER A 384 6.25 12.75 -36.17
C SER A 384 6.99 12.13 -34.97
N VAL A 385 8.32 12.01 -35.07
CA VAL A 385 9.20 11.42 -34.04
C VAL A 385 9.97 12.51 -33.31
N ALA A 386 9.97 12.44 -31.98
CA ALA A 386 10.59 13.45 -31.10
C ALA A 386 12.05 13.77 -31.43
N LEU A 387 12.84 12.73 -31.77
CA LEU A 387 14.25 12.85 -32.11
C LEU A 387 14.48 13.80 -33.31
N ASN A 388 13.50 13.94 -34.20
CA ASN A 388 13.60 14.74 -35.42
C ASN A 388 13.02 16.15 -35.27
N PHE A 389 12.44 16.52 -34.12
CA PHE A 389 11.78 17.83 -33.98
C PHE A 389 12.71 19.01 -34.28
N CYS A 390 14.01 18.87 -33.96
CA CYS A 390 15.03 19.88 -34.24
C CYS A 390 15.78 19.69 -35.57
N ASP A 391 15.34 18.78 -36.45
CA ASP A 391 15.91 18.69 -37.79
C ASP A 391 15.56 19.94 -38.62
N ASP A 392 16.47 20.33 -39.52
CA ASP A 392 16.30 21.51 -40.39
C ASP A 392 15.01 21.42 -41.25
N CYS A 393 14.49 20.22 -41.51
CA CYS A 393 13.24 20.00 -42.25
C CYS A 393 11.96 19.98 -41.40
N CYS A 394 12.05 19.98 -40.07
CA CYS A 394 10.89 19.90 -39.19
C CYS A 394 10.59 21.25 -38.55
N GLU A 395 9.32 21.52 -38.22
CA GLU A 395 8.88 22.77 -37.59
C GLU A 395 8.78 22.66 -36.06
N GLY A 396 9.80 22.06 -35.42
CA GLY A 396 9.79 21.90 -33.97
C GLY A 396 8.73 20.87 -33.53
N SER A 397 7.84 21.28 -32.63
CA SER A 397 6.72 20.48 -32.13
C SER A 397 5.51 20.46 -33.08
N LEU A 398 5.52 21.27 -34.15
CA LEU A 398 4.43 21.34 -35.11
C LEU A 398 4.50 20.17 -36.11
N TYR A 399 3.43 19.40 -36.19
CA TYR A 399 3.28 18.30 -37.14
C TYR A 399 1.82 18.18 -37.59
N ASN A 400 1.58 18.08 -38.90
CA ASN A 400 0.23 17.96 -39.47
C ASN A 400 -0.76 19.03 -38.94
N SER A 401 -0.29 20.27 -38.84
CA SER A 401 -1.01 21.43 -38.32
C SER A 401 -1.40 21.36 -36.82
N THR A 402 -0.88 20.41 -36.04
CA THR A 402 -1.09 20.36 -34.57
C THR A 402 0.25 20.40 -33.83
N TYR A 403 0.23 20.93 -32.60
CA TYR A 403 1.42 20.99 -31.75
C TYR A 403 1.44 19.80 -30.79
N PHE A 404 2.58 19.12 -30.71
CA PHE A 404 2.80 18.11 -29.68
C PHE A 404 2.95 18.74 -28.30
N ILE A 405 2.45 18.03 -27.28
CA ILE A 405 2.66 18.38 -25.89
C ILE A 405 4.03 17.83 -25.43
N PRO A 406 4.81 18.59 -24.64
CA PRO A 406 6.05 18.10 -24.06
C PRO A 406 5.87 16.85 -23.19
N PRO A 407 6.96 16.12 -22.90
CA PRO A 407 6.93 14.99 -21.96
C PRO A 407 6.40 15.38 -20.58
N GLY A 408 5.92 14.38 -19.84
CA GLY A 408 5.40 14.55 -18.48
C GLY A 408 3.89 14.76 -18.40
N ILE A 409 3.21 14.94 -19.54
CA ILE A 409 1.77 15.23 -19.62
C ILE A 409 1.09 14.28 -20.62
N PHE A 410 -0.09 13.76 -20.25
CA PHE A 410 -0.95 13.02 -21.17
C PHE A 410 -2.44 13.27 -20.87
N PRO A 411 -3.34 13.12 -21.85
CA PRO A 411 -4.77 13.39 -21.66
C PRO A 411 -5.48 12.25 -20.92
N LEU A 412 -6.52 12.60 -20.17
CA LEU A 412 -7.55 11.66 -19.74
C LEU A 412 -8.59 11.51 -20.85
N VAL A 413 -8.90 10.27 -21.20
CA VAL A 413 -9.80 9.93 -22.32
C VAL A 413 -11.12 9.30 -21.86
N CYS A 414 -11.25 9.04 -20.57
CA CYS A 414 -12.38 8.36 -19.97
C CYS A 414 -12.74 8.97 -18.61
N TYR A 415 -13.99 8.84 -18.20
CA TYR A 415 -14.32 8.99 -16.79
C TYR A 415 -13.48 7.99 -16.00
N PRO A 416 -12.82 8.42 -14.91
CA PRO A 416 -11.96 7.53 -14.15
C PRO A 416 -12.61 6.18 -13.84
N GLY A 417 -12.04 5.08 -14.31
CA GLY A 417 -12.58 3.75 -14.05
C GLY A 417 -13.89 3.40 -14.77
N LYS A 418 -14.29 4.14 -15.81
CA LYS A 418 -15.54 3.87 -16.56
C LYS A 418 -15.28 3.77 -18.06
N LEU A 419 -16.05 2.92 -18.74
CA LEU A 419 -16.05 2.80 -20.21
C LEU A 419 -16.85 3.93 -20.89
N GLN A 420 -16.60 5.17 -20.48
CA GLN A 420 -17.29 6.36 -20.97
C GLN A 420 -16.26 7.47 -21.19
N PRO A 421 -16.29 8.20 -22.32
CA PRO A 421 -15.38 9.32 -22.55
C PRO A 421 -15.67 10.49 -21.61
N THR A 422 -14.64 11.29 -21.28
CA THR A 422 -14.85 12.55 -20.56
C THR A 422 -15.48 13.60 -21.47
N PRO A 423 -16.40 14.44 -20.98
CA PRO A 423 -17.00 15.51 -21.77
C PRO A 423 -16.17 16.81 -21.76
N PHE A 424 -15.06 16.83 -21.02
CA PHE A 424 -14.12 17.96 -20.98
C PHE A 424 -12.68 17.46 -21.01
N SER A 425 -11.77 18.31 -21.48
CA SER A 425 -10.36 18.01 -21.63
C SER A 425 -9.65 18.13 -20.27
N VAL A 426 -9.09 17.01 -19.82
CA VAL A 426 -8.30 16.91 -18.59
C VAL A 426 -6.97 16.28 -18.93
N MET A 427 -5.91 16.79 -18.33
CA MET A 427 -4.55 16.30 -18.48
C MET A 427 -4.05 15.77 -17.14
N TYR A 428 -3.29 14.70 -17.21
CA TYR A 428 -2.54 14.16 -16.08
C TYR A 428 -1.05 14.41 -16.23
N SER A 429 -0.42 14.67 -15.10
CA SER A 429 1.02 14.76 -14.95
C SER A 429 1.43 14.37 -13.54
N PRO A 430 2.72 14.09 -13.28
CA PRO A 430 3.24 14.08 -11.92
C PRO A 430 3.10 15.48 -11.28
N PRO A 431 2.91 15.60 -9.95
CA PRO A 431 2.83 16.88 -9.27
C PRO A 431 3.96 17.84 -9.64
N HIS A 432 3.62 19.13 -9.77
CA HIS A 432 4.53 20.21 -10.17
C HIS A 432 5.27 19.97 -11.50
N PHE A 433 4.70 19.13 -12.37
CA PHE A 433 5.29 18.77 -13.65
C PHE A 433 6.69 18.15 -13.53
N LEU A 434 6.93 17.31 -12.50
CA LEU A 434 8.24 16.70 -12.19
C LEU A 434 8.95 16.06 -13.39
N TYR A 435 8.21 15.46 -14.32
CA TYR A 435 8.74 14.78 -15.51
C TYR A 435 8.63 15.63 -16.79
N SER A 436 8.47 16.94 -16.66
CA SER A 436 8.37 17.85 -17.80
C SER A 436 9.59 18.75 -17.92
N PRO A 437 9.89 19.25 -19.13
CA PRO A 437 10.99 20.17 -19.34
C PRO A 437 10.72 21.52 -18.68
N GLN A 438 11.77 22.31 -18.48
CA GLN A 438 11.70 23.57 -17.74
C GLN A 438 10.67 24.56 -18.30
N GLN A 439 10.43 24.57 -19.62
CA GLN A 439 9.40 25.40 -20.27
C GLN A 439 7.99 25.14 -19.74
N VAL A 440 7.70 23.89 -19.35
CA VAL A 440 6.41 23.50 -18.78
C VAL A 440 6.34 23.95 -17.32
N ILE A 441 7.39 23.69 -16.53
CA ILE A 441 7.47 24.08 -15.13
C ILE A 441 7.37 25.61 -15.01
N ASP A 442 8.08 26.33 -15.88
CA ASP A 442 8.08 27.79 -15.98
C ASP A 442 6.83 28.34 -16.67
N SER A 443 5.84 27.53 -17.05
CA SER A 443 4.59 28.06 -17.60
C SER A 443 3.67 28.64 -16.52
N VAL A 444 3.84 28.21 -15.26
CA VAL A 444 3.01 28.61 -14.12
C VAL A 444 3.91 28.98 -12.93
N TYR A 445 3.70 30.16 -12.33
CA TYR A 445 4.39 30.51 -11.08
C TYR A 445 3.78 29.75 -9.90
N GLY A 446 4.64 29.15 -9.06
CA GLY A 446 4.24 28.30 -7.94
C GLY A 446 4.58 26.82 -8.14
N MET A 447 5.08 26.42 -9.32
CA MET A 447 5.55 25.06 -9.56
C MET A 447 6.94 24.84 -8.93
N ASN A 448 7.09 23.80 -8.12
CA ASN A 448 8.35 23.43 -7.46
C ASN A 448 8.49 21.88 -7.44
N PRO A 449 8.95 21.26 -8.53
CA PRO A 449 9.08 19.81 -8.61
C PRO A 449 10.18 19.28 -7.68
N ASP A 450 9.85 18.25 -6.91
CA ASP A 450 10.74 17.57 -5.97
C ASP A 450 10.56 16.06 -6.16
N PRO A 451 11.60 15.30 -6.57
CA PRO A 451 11.47 13.86 -6.79
C PRO A 451 10.99 13.07 -5.57
N ASP A 452 11.33 13.46 -4.34
CA ASP A 452 10.97 12.70 -3.15
C ASP A 452 9.48 12.90 -2.78
N LEU A 453 8.99 14.12 -2.99
CA LEU A 453 7.61 14.49 -2.71
C LEU A 453 6.66 14.23 -3.88
N HIS A 454 7.13 14.31 -5.13
CA HIS A 454 6.28 14.37 -6.32
C HIS A 454 6.47 13.18 -7.28
N ARG A 455 7.36 12.22 -7.01
CA ARG A 455 7.46 11.01 -7.83
C ARG A 455 6.11 10.28 -7.86
N PRO A 456 5.58 9.95 -9.06
CA PRO A 456 4.33 9.23 -9.19
C PRO A 456 4.53 7.75 -8.86
N PHE A 457 3.45 7.09 -8.44
CA PHE A 457 3.33 5.64 -8.36
C PHE A 457 4.55 4.92 -7.77
N LEU A 458 4.69 4.94 -6.46
CA LEU A 458 5.67 4.13 -5.72
C LEU A 458 5.00 2.89 -5.15
N TYR A 459 5.57 1.72 -5.41
CA TYR A 459 5.08 0.42 -4.94
C TYR A 459 6.17 -0.31 -4.16
N ASP A 460 5.90 -0.63 -2.91
CA ASP A 460 6.82 -1.42 -2.10
C ASP A 460 6.34 -2.86 -2.05
N HIS A 461 7.02 -3.74 -2.80
CA HIS A 461 6.69 -5.16 -2.91
C HIS A 461 7.58 -6.01 -2.00
N GLU A 462 7.00 -7.00 -1.34
CA GLU A 462 7.75 -8.05 -0.65
C GLU A 462 8.40 -8.98 -1.70
N PRO A 463 9.75 -9.15 -1.71
CA PRO A 463 10.46 -9.79 -2.81
C PRO A 463 10.11 -11.27 -3.05
N TYR A 464 9.78 -12.02 -2.01
CA TYR A 464 9.52 -13.45 -2.14
C TYR A 464 8.16 -13.72 -2.79
N SER A 465 7.10 -13.11 -2.27
CA SER A 465 5.71 -13.29 -2.68
C SER A 465 5.27 -12.39 -3.82
N GLY A 466 5.88 -11.21 -3.99
CA GLY A 466 5.45 -10.19 -4.93
C GLY A 466 4.26 -9.35 -4.46
N GLN A 467 3.75 -9.57 -3.24
CA GLN A 467 2.63 -8.78 -2.72
C GLN A 467 3.06 -7.35 -2.40
N VAL A 468 2.18 -6.39 -2.66
CA VAL A 468 2.38 -5.00 -2.28
C VAL A 468 2.08 -4.78 -0.80
N MET A 469 2.95 -4.04 -0.11
CA MET A 469 2.77 -3.69 1.31
C MET A 469 2.34 -2.24 1.51
N GLN A 470 2.83 -1.35 0.67
CA GLN A 470 2.35 0.04 0.61
C GLN A 470 2.51 0.63 -0.79
N VAL A 471 1.64 1.58 -1.11
CA VAL A 471 1.60 2.31 -2.37
C VAL A 471 1.50 3.80 -2.09
N ARG A 472 2.29 4.60 -2.80
CA ARG A 472 2.12 6.06 -2.88
C ARG A 472 1.80 6.43 -4.32
N ALA A 473 0.53 6.75 -4.60
CA ALA A 473 0.08 7.19 -5.91
C ALA A 473 -0.11 8.70 -5.89
N ARG A 474 0.57 9.42 -6.79
CA ARG A 474 0.53 10.87 -6.88
C ARG A 474 0.25 11.28 -8.31
N LEU A 475 -0.78 12.08 -8.50
CA LEU A 475 -1.27 12.47 -9.82
C LEU A 475 -1.84 13.89 -9.79
N MET A 476 -1.41 14.71 -10.74
CA MET A 476 -1.85 16.10 -10.89
C MET A 476 -2.82 16.21 -12.06
N VAL A 477 -3.95 16.86 -11.80
CA VAL A 477 -5.01 17.16 -12.75
C VAL A 477 -4.80 18.57 -13.25
N SER A 478 -4.72 18.73 -14.57
CA SER A 478 -4.61 20.01 -15.25
C SER A 478 -5.66 20.12 -16.36
N THR A 479 -5.96 21.34 -16.81
CA THR A 479 -6.87 21.58 -17.93
C THR A 479 -6.25 22.57 -18.92
N PRO A 480 -6.43 22.37 -20.24
CA PRO A 480 -5.93 23.33 -21.22
C PRO A 480 -6.64 24.67 -21.09
N MET A 481 -5.89 25.74 -20.91
CA MET A 481 -6.39 27.10 -21.03
C MET A 481 -5.81 27.72 -22.28
N MET A 482 -6.66 28.31 -23.11
CA MET A 482 -6.30 28.73 -24.45
C MET A 482 -6.88 30.10 -24.79
N ARG A 483 -6.10 30.86 -25.53
CA ARG A 483 -6.53 32.11 -26.13
C ARG A 483 -7.42 31.82 -27.32
N GLU A 484 -8.63 32.38 -27.30
CA GLU A 484 -9.51 32.35 -28.46
C GLU A 484 -10.18 33.71 -28.66
N THR A 485 -10.18 34.18 -29.89
CA THR A 485 -10.75 35.48 -30.27
C THR A 485 -12.26 35.44 -30.46
N THR A 486 -12.80 34.28 -30.81
CA THR A 486 -14.24 34.07 -30.99
C THR A 486 -14.97 34.09 -29.64
N PHE A 487 -14.32 33.59 -28.59
CA PHE A 487 -14.77 33.72 -27.21
C PHE A 487 -14.20 35.00 -26.61
N PHE A 488 -14.98 36.08 -26.61
CA PHE A 488 -14.51 37.40 -26.17
C PHE A 488 -13.93 37.41 -24.76
N HIS A 489 -14.42 36.53 -23.87
CA HIS A 489 -13.90 36.36 -22.51
C HIS A 489 -12.58 35.57 -22.42
N ASN A 490 -12.14 34.93 -23.52
CA ASN A 490 -10.89 34.17 -23.62
C ASN A 490 -9.82 34.88 -24.47
N THR A 491 -10.12 36.07 -25.01
CA THR A 491 -9.27 36.76 -26.00
C THR A 491 -7.88 37.13 -25.46
N HIS A 492 -7.76 37.34 -24.16
CA HIS A 492 -6.48 37.68 -23.54
C HIS A 492 -5.84 36.52 -22.76
N LEU A 493 -6.54 35.39 -22.56
CA LEU A 493 -6.00 34.29 -21.78
C LEU A 493 -4.64 33.81 -22.34
N PRO A 494 -3.72 33.34 -21.48
CA PRO A 494 -2.52 32.67 -21.93
C PRO A 494 -2.83 31.23 -22.39
N ASN A 495 -2.02 30.74 -23.32
CA ASN A 495 -2.02 29.32 -23.69
C ASN A 495 -1.17 28.55 -22.69
N VAL A 496 -1.78 27.73 -21.84
CA VAL A 496 -1.07 26.97 -20.79
C VAL A 496 -1.90 25.76 -20.34
N MET A 497 -1.25 24.66 -19.95
CA MET A 497 -1.95 23.61 -19.18
C MET A 497 -2.01 24.03 -17.73
N PHE A 498 -3.19 24.42 -17.27
CA PHE A 498 -3.37 25.00 -15.96
C PHE A 498 -3.58 23.90 -14.91
N PRO A 499 -2.74 23.82 -13.86
CA PRO A 499 -2.90 22.82 -12.81
C PRO A 499 -4.06 23.18 -11.88
N ILE A 500 -4.93 22.23 -11.58
CA ILE A 500 -6.13 22.44 -10.74
C ILE A 500 -5.87 21.95 -9.32
N PHE A 501 -5.49 20.68 -9.20
CA PHE A 501 -5.08 20.05 -7.95
C PHE A 501 -4.18 18.87 -8.26
N TYR A 502 -3.42 18.41 -7.27
CA TYR A 502 -2.86 17.08 -7.28
C TYR A 502 -3.41 16.25 -6.12
N GLN A 503 -3.59 14.97 -6.40
CA GLN A 503 -3.99 13.96 -5.45
C GLN A 503 -2.74 13.19 -5.01
N SER A 504 -2.62 12.96 -3.71
CA SER A 504 -1.63 12.07 -3.10
C SER A 504 -2.35 11.00 -2.29
N ALA A 505 -2.40 9.78 -2.79
CA ALA A 505 -2.91 8.62 -2.09
C ALA A 505 -1.77 7.79 -1.48
N HIS A 506 -1.91 7.46 -0.20
CA HIS A 506 -1.01 6.56 0.51
C HIS A 506 -1.83 5.38 1.04
N ALA A 507 -1.70 4.24 0.37
CA ALA A 507 -2.29 2.98 0.80
C ALA A 507 -1.25 2.15 1.54
N LYS A 508 -1.48 1.89 2.82
CA LYS A 508 -0.62 1.00 3.63
C LYS A 508 -1.43 -0.18 4.12
N VAL A 509 -0.89 -1.38 4.00
CA VAL A 509 -1.46 -2.59 4.60
C VAL A 509 -1.51 -2.42 6.12
N LYS A 510 -2.62 -2.82 6.76
CA LYS A 510 -2.82 -2.72 8.20
C LYS A 510 -1.75 -3.51 8.97
N ASP A 511 -1.32 -2.98 10.11
CA ASP A 511 -0.21 -3.52 10.89
C ASP A 511 -0.41 -5.00 11.31
N VAL A 512 -1.65 -5.40 11.59
CA VAL A 512 -2.00 -6.82 11.89
C VAL A 512 -1.61 -7.76 10.76
N ILE A 513 -1.77 -7.32 9.50
CA ILE A 513 -1.41 -8.11 8.32
C ILE A 513 0.09 -8.00 8.04
N LEU A 514 0.70 -6.82 8.20
CA LEU A 514 2.15 -6.68 8.13
C LEU A 514 2.86 -7.60 9.13
N HIS A 515 2.37 -7.72 10.37
CA HIS A 515 2.93 -8.65 11.35
C HIS A 515 2.85 -10.11 10.88
N LYS A 516 1.75 -10.52 10.23
CA LYS A 516 1.64 -11.87 9.64
C LYS A 516 2.62 -12.07 8.48
N LEU A 517 2.79 -11.08 7.61
CA LEU A 517 3.77 -11.12 6.52
C LEU A 517 5.20 -11.20 7.07
N TRP A 518 5.50 -10.44 8.12
CA TRP A 518 6.79 -10.50 8.80
C TRP A 518 7.04 -11.89 9.42
N LEU A 519 6.05 -12.44 10.13
CA LEU A 519 6.14 -13.80 10.67
C LEU A 519 6.40 -14.83 9.56
N GLY A 520 5.67 -14.74 8.46
CA GLY A 520 5.72 -15.67 7.34
C GLY A 520 7.00 -15.61 6.50
N PHE A 521 7.44 -14.41 6.14
CA PHE A 521 8.53 -14.19 5.18
C PHE A 521 9.87 -13.81 5.83
N VAL A 522 9.86 -13.34 7.08
CA VAL A 522 11.09 -12.94 7.79
C VAL A 522 11.39 -13.92 8.93
N PHE A 523 10.46 -14.11 9.87
CA PHE A 523 10.72 -14.89 11.08
C PHE A 523 10.84 -16.39 10.80
N ILE A 524 9.85 -17.01 10.16
CA ILE A 524 9.85 -18.46 9.91
C ILE A 524 11.10 -18.93 9.14
N PRO A 525 11.49 -18.30 8.01
CA PRO A 525 12.70 -18.72 7.29
C PRO A 525 13.96 -18.58 8.14
N LYS A 526 14.13 -17.44 8.84
CA LYS A 526 15.28 -17.22 9.73
C LYS A 526 15.31 -18.20 10.90
N PHE A 527 14.16 -18.48 11.51
CA PHE A 527 14.03 -19.44 12.59
C PHE A 527 14.38 -20.86 12.13
N VAL A 528 13.84 -21.29 10.99
CA VAL A 528 14.15 -22.60 10.42
C VAL A 528 15.63 -22.71 10.04
N ASP A 529 16.21 -21.67 9.47
CA ASP A 529 17.66 -21.63 9.18
C ASP A 529 18.50 -21.67 10.46
N PHE A 530 18.11 -20.93 11.49
CA PHE A 530 18.75 -21.03 12.81
C PHE A 530 18.67 -22.45 13.38
N MET A 531 17.48 -23.07 13.35
CA MET A 531 17.27 -24.44 13.83
C MET A 531 18.10 -25.46 13.04
N LYS A 532 18.28 -25.28 11.73
CA LYS A 532 19.16 -26.12 10.90
C LYS A 532 20.60 -26.13 11.42
N TYR A 533 21.15 -24.95 11.73
CA TYR A 533 22.51 -24.82 12.26
C TYR A 533 22.60 -25.30 13.70
N LEU A 534 21.61 -25.00 14.54
CA LEU A 534 21.54 -25.46 15.92
C LEU A 534 21.54 -26.99 16.00
N LEU A 535 20.70 -27.67 15.22
CA LEU A 535 20.68 -29.14 15.15
C LEU A 535 22.02 -29.72 14.68
N LEU A 536 22.69 -29.06 13.73
CA LEU A 536 24.02 -29.46 13.26
C LEU A 536 25.08 -29.29 14.36
N THR A 537 25.03 -28.20 15.13
CA THR A 537 25.95 -27.98 16.24
C THR A 537 25.75 -29.01 17.35
N TYR A 538 24.50 -29.34 17.71
CA TYR A 538 24.22 -30.39 18.69
C TYR A 538 24.71 -31.76 18.23
N PHE A 539 24.55 -32.09 16.94
CA PHE A 539 25.16 -33.30 16.38
C PHE A 539 26.68 -33.31 16.57
N CYS A 540 27.38 -32.22 16.22
CA CYS A 540 28.83 -32.12 16.38
C CYS A 540 29.28 -32.24 17.84
N VAL A 541 28.55 -31.64 18.78
CA VAL A 541 28.86 -31.72 20.22
C VAL A 541 28.64 -33.13 20.76
N CYS A 542 27.50 -33.77 20.44
CA CYS A 542 27.22 -35.15 20.86
C CYS A 542 28.18 -36.17 20.23
N TYR A 543 28.65 -35.90 19.00
CA TYR A 543 29.66 -36.73 18.34
C TYR A 543 31.06 -36.48 18.92
N GLY A 544 31.44 -35.22 19.17
CA GLY A 544 32.74 -34.84 19.73
C GLY A 544 32.94 -35.32 21.17
N SER A 545 31.88 -35.35 21.98
CA SER A 545 31.93 -35.91 23.34
C SER A 545 32.13 -37.44 23.39
N LYS A 546 32.14 -38.14 22.24
CA LYS A 546 32.69 -39.51 22.16
C LYS A 546 34.21 -39.55 22.22
N CYS A 547 34.93 -38.52 21.75
CA CYS A 547 36.39 -38.54 21.65
C CYS A 547 37.09 -38.37 23.00
N ASP A 548 36.49 -37.66 23.96
CA ASP A 548 37.09 -37.44 25.28
C ASP A 548 36.98 -38.64 26.24
N ILE A 549 36.07 -39.58 25.99
CA ILE A 549 35.88 -40.75 26.88
C ILE A 549 36.91 -41.86 26.59
N SER A 550 37.66 -41.79 25.48
CA SER A 550 38.69 -42.76 25.11
C SER A 550 40.08 -42.54 25.74
N VAL A 551 40.29 -41.48 26.54
CA VAL A 551 41.65 -41.09 27.02
C VAL A 551 41.95 -41.47 28.49
N LEU A 552 41.00 -42.03 29.25
CA LEU A 552 41.24 -42.44 30.64
C LEU A 552 40.97 -43.92 30.89
N VAL A 553 41.79 -44.80 30.30
CA VAL A 553 41.97 -46.17 30.81
C VAL A 553 43.46 -46.51 30.78
N ASP A 554 44.16 -46.16 31.85
CA ASP A 554 45.48 -46.72 32.16
C ASP A 554 45.29 -47.89 33.16
N PRO A 555 45.62 -49.14 32.79
CA PRO A 555 45.48 -50.31 33.66
C PRO A 555 46.81 -50.64 34.33
N SER A 556 47.25 -49.87 35.34
CA SER A 556 48.33 -50.32 36.20
C SER A 556 48.34 -49.67 37.58
N THR A 557 47.75 -50.35 38.58
CA THR A 557 48.39 -50.60 39.89
C THR A 557 47.47 -51.43 40.80
N LYS A 558 47.99 -52.57 41.26
CA LYS A 558 47.53 -53.29 42.46
C LYS A 558 48.44 -52.86 43.62
N ILE A 559 47.90 -52.72 44.83
CA ILE A 559 48.25 -53.45 46.07
C ILE A 559 47.48 -52.82 47.25
N VAL A 560 47.07 -53.70 48.16
CA VAL A 560 46.21 -53.55 49.35
C VAL A 560 47.03 -53.26 50.62
N ALA A 561 46.52 -52.44 51.55
CA ALA A 561 46.54 -52.56 53.02
C ALA A 561 46.16 -51.17 53.61
N ASP A 562 44.96 -50.96 54.17
CA ASP A 562 44.46 -51.29 55.52
C ASP A 562 44.77 -50.22 56.60
N GLU A 563 43.74 -49.98 57.42
CA GLU A 563 43.61 -49.28 58.71
C GLU A 563 43.68 -47.73 58.84
N ARG A 564 42.48 -47.18 59.13
CA ARG A 564 42.08 -46.44 60.35
C ARG A 564 42.52 -44.96 60.57
N LYS A 565 41.50 -44.10 60.42
CA LYS A 565 41.06 -42.91 61.20
C LYS A 565 42.08 -41.91 61.78
N GLU A 566 41.90 -40.63 61.43
CA GLU A 566 41.44 -39.51 62.30
C GLU A 566 41.29 -38.23 61.44
N VAL A 567 40.06 -37.73 61.23
CA VAL A 567 39.44 -36.54 61.86
C VAL A 567 40.30 -35.26 61.79
N THR A 568 39.95 -34.34 60.90
CA THR A 568 39.39 -33.00 61.22
C THR A 568 39.31 -32.17 59.94
N GLU A 569 38.13 -31.67 59.58
CA GLU A 569 38.01 -30.27 59.18
C GLU A 569 36.60 -29.72 59.46
N VAL A 570 36.61 -28.51 60.02
CA VAL A 570 35.51 -27.70 60.55
C VAL A 570 34.63 -27.22 59.38
N VAL A 571 33.36 -27.62 59.35
CA VAL A 571 32.15 -26.79 59.56
C VAL A 571 32.10 -25.46 58.79
N GLU A 572 31.20 -25.43 57.79
CA GLU A 572 30.33 -24.27 57.55
C GLU A 572 28.89 -24.84 57.49
N GLU A 573 28.00 -24.27 58.30
CA GLU A 573 26.68 -24.81 58.65
C GLU A 573 25.68 -24.75 57.48
N ALA A 574 24.95 -25.86 57.26
CA ALA A 574 23.70 -25.87 56.52
C ALA A 574 22.55 -26.09 57.51
N GLU A 575 21.53 -25.23 57.45
CA GLU A 575 20.30 -25.35 58.23
C GLU A 575 19.53 -26.65 57.89
N PRO A 576 18.83 -27.29 58.86
CA PRO A 576 18.18 -28.57 58.64
C PRO A 576 16.75 -28.38 58.09
N ASP A 577 16.50 -28.81 56.85
CA ASP A 577 15.14 -28.95 56.33
C ASP A 577 14.50 -30.25 56.84
N ILE A 578 13.38 -30.11 57.55
CA ILE A 578 12.55 -31.19 58.08
C ILE A 578 11.69 -31.74 56.93
N GLU A 579 11.93 -32.98 56.49
CA GLU A 579 11.07 -33.65 55.49
C GLU A 579 9.66 -33.91 56.05
N MET A 580 8.65 -33.25 55.48
CA MET A 580 7.23 -33.45 55.80
C MET A 580 6.71 -34.82 55.31
N SER A 581 5.88 -35.47 56.12
CA SER A 581 5.20 -36.73 55.75
C SER A 581 4.20 -36.53 54.59
N PRO A 582 3.95 -37.54 53.73
CA PRO A 582 2.98 -37.47 52.63
C PRO A 582 1.56 -37.08 53.03
N GLU A 583 1.13 -37.41 54.25
CA GLU A 583 -0.18 -37.00 54.78
C GLU A 583 -0.20 -35.49 55.12
N GLN A 584 0.90 -34.98 55.69
CA GLN A 584 1.05 -33.54 56.01
C GLN A 584 1.11 -32.69 54.74
N MET A 585 1.71 -33.21 53.67
CA MET A 585 1.73 -32.54 52.37
C MET A 585 0.32 -32.42 51.77
N LYS A 586 -0.51 -33.46 51.86
CA LYS A 586 -1.90 -33.39 51.35
C LYS A 586 -2.76 -32.39 52.13
N GLU A 587 -2.55 -32.27 53.43
CA GLU A 587 -3.25 -31.30 54.27
C GLU A 587 -2.84 -29.86 53.93
N LYS A 588 -1.53 -29.60 53.85
CA LYS A 588 -0.99 -28.30 53.44
C LYS A 588 -1.41 -27.90 52.02
N LEU A 589 -1.47 -28.85 51.08
CA LEU A 589 -1.97 -28.61 49.72
C LEU A 589 -3.41 -28.10 49.73
N LYS A 590 -4.28 -28.71 50.53
CA LYS A 590 -5.69 -28.33 50.61
C LYS A 590 -5.87 -26.95 51.25
N GLU A 591 -5.07 -26.63 52.27
CA GLU A 591 -5.05 -25.30 52.89
C GLU A 591 -4.63 -24.21 51.89
N LEU A 592 -3.48 -24.40 51.22
CA LEU A 592 -2.95 -23.45 50.24
C LEU A 592 -3.92 -23.22 49.06
N TYR A 593 -4.52 -24.28 48.54
CA TYR A 593 -5.49 -24.16 47.45
C TYR A 593 -6.77 -23.42 47.87
N THR A 594 -7.25 -23.67 49.09
CA THR A 594 -8.45 -23.00 49.61
C THR A 594 -8.17 -21.52 49.89
N ALA A 595 -7.00 -21.20 50.46
CA ALA A 595 -6.56 -19.83 50.71
C ALA A 595 -6.36 -19.06 49.39
N GLY A 596 -5.62 -19.63 48.44
CA GLY A 596 -5.35 -18.97 47.16
C GLY A 596 -6.61 -18.74 46.33
N LYS A 597 -7.59 -19.66 46.35
CA LYS A 597 -8.89 -19.42 45.70
C LYS A 597 -9.69 -18.32 46.40
N LYS A 598 -9.64 -18.25 47.72
CA LYS A 598 -10.31 -17.19 48.46
C LYS A 598 -9.73 -15.82 48.08
N ASP A 599 -8.40 -15.70 48.09
CA ASP A 599 -7.71 -14.47 47.71
C ASP A 599 -7.99 -14.07 46.26
N TYR A 600 -8.12 -15.05 45.34
CA TYR A 600 -8.51 -14.81 43.95
C TYR A 600 -9.91 -14.21 43.82
N TYR A 601 -10.88 -14.67 44.62
CA TYR A 601 -12.25 -14.13 44.60
C TYR A 601 -12.40 -12.82 45.37
N GLU A 602 -11.41 -12.46 46.20
CA GLU A 602 -11.32 -11.18 46.91
C GLU A 602 -10.47 -10.16 46.11
N ASP A 603 -10.21 -10.43 44.82
CA ASP A 603 -9.42 -9.60 43.90
C ASP A 603 -7.98 -9.31 44.40
N ASN A 604 -7.43 -10.16 45.26
CA ASN A 604 -6.05 -10.06 45.75
C ASN A 604 -5.13 -10.99 44.95
N PHE A 605 -4.90 -10.63 43.68
CA PHE A 605 -4.31 -11.55 42.71
C PHE A 605 -2.85 -11.91 43.00
N GLU A 606 -2.04 -11.01 43.59
CA GLU A 606 -0.65 -11.31 43.98
C GLU A 606 -0.58 -12.40 45.05
N LYS A 607 -1.35 -12.25 46.14
CA LYS A 607 -1.38 -13.27 47.22
C LYS A 607 -2.00 -14.59 46.75
N ALA A 608 -2.99 -14.50 45.86
CA ALA A 608 -3.58 -15.66 45.22
C ALA A 608 -2.54 -16.42 44.38
N ALA A 609 -1.75 -15.70 43.56
CA ALA A 609 -0.71 -16.28 42.73
C ALA A 609 0.36 -16.99 43.58
N ASP A 610 0.85 -16.37 44.66
CA ASP A 610 1.84 -16.97 45.56
C ASP A 610 1.34 -18.28 46.20
N SER A 611 0.12 -18.25 46.77
CA SER A 611 -0.47 -19.40 47.45
C SER A 611 -0.78 -20.54 46.46
N LEU A 612 -1.26 -20.21 45.25
CA LEU A 612 -1.58 -21.18 44.20
C LEU A 612 -0.33 -21.74 43.52
N ALA A 613 0.76 -20.97 43.44
CA ALA A 613 2.06 -21.44 42.97
C ALA A 613 2.63 -22.51 43.91
N GLU A 614 2.59 -22.27 45.23
CA GLU A 614 3.04 -23.24 46.23
C GLU A 614 2.15 -24.50 46.20
N ALA A 615 0.83 -24.33 46.03
CA ALA A 615 -0.09 -25.45 45.86
C ALA A 615 0.22 -26.29 44.60
N ALA A 616 0.48 -25.65 43.45
CA ALA A 616 0.83 -26.34 42.22
C ALA A 616 2.15 -27.15 42.36
N GLN A 617 3.18 -26.57 42.98
CA GLN A 617 4.44 -27.27 43.24
C GLN A 617 4.28 -28.46 44.18
N LEU A 618 3.41 -28.34 45.18
CA LEU A 618 3.16 -29.40 46.15
C LEU A 618 2.29 -30.51 45.56
N ALA A 619 1.35 -30.17 44.67
CA ALA A 619 0.58 -31.13 43.87
C ALA A 619 1.47 -31.91 42.89
N ASP A 620 2.45 -31.25 42.26
CA ASP A 620 3.46 -31.90 41.41
C ASP A 620 4.27 -32.96 42.17
N LYS A 621 4.68 -32.64 43.40
CA LYS A 621 5.41 -33.57 44.27
C LYS A 621 4.57 -34.76 44.73
N LEU A 622 3.24 -34.58 44.88
CA LEU A 622 2.33 -35.62 45.40
C LEU A 622 1.73 -36.52 44.33
N PHE A 623 1.32 -35.97 43.19
CA PHE A 623 0.56 -36.68 42.16
C PHE A 623 1.33 -36.82 40.84
N GLY A 624 2.36 -35.99 40.64
CA GLY A 624 3.10 -35.90 39.39
C GLY A 624 2.50 -34.87 38.43
N GLN A 625 3.37 -34.24 37.64
CA GLN A 625 3.03 -33.11 36.77
C GLN A 625 1.98 -33.42 35.68
N LYS A 626 1.81 -34.70 35.32
CA LYS A 626 0.87 -35.15 34.28
C LYS A 626 -0.40 -35.81 34.83
N ALA A 627 -0.57 -35.83 36.14
CA ALA A 627 -1.76 -36.37 36.77
C ALA A 627 -2.95 -35.42 36.59
N GLY A 628 -4.15 -35.95 36.36
CA GLY A 628 -5.35 -35.14 36.16
C GLY A 628 -5.71 -34.34 37.41
N GLU A 629 -5.33 -34.86 38.58
CA GLU A 629 -5.49 -34.27 39.91
C GLU A 629 -4.70 -32.97 40.06
N THR A 630 -3.66 -32.74 39.25
CA THR A 630 -2.79 -31.55 39.32
C THR A 630 -3.35 -30.37 38.49
N PHE A 631 -4.26 -30.63 37.54
CA PHE A 631 -4.73 -29.65 36.57
C PHE A 631 -5.41 -28.43 37.21
N ASP A 632 -6.24 -28.64 38.22
CA ASP A 632 -7.00 -27.55 38.84
C ASP A 632 -6.09 -26.52 39.52
N TYR A 633 -4.97 -26.96 40.13
CA TYR A 633 -4.03 -26.04 40.79
C TYR A 633 -3.32 -25.14 39.77
N TYR A 634 -2.89 -25.71 38.63
CA TYR A 634 -2.30 -24.95 37.53
C TYR A 634 -3.30 -24.01 36.84
N LEU A 635 -4.55 -24.44 36.70
CA LEU A 635 -5.60 -23.61 36.10
C LEU A 635 -5.86 -22.35 36.94
N TYR A 636 -5.99 -22.48 38.25
CA TYR A 636 -6.24 -21.33 39.13
C TYR A 636 -5.00 -20.44 39.26
N TYR A 637 -3.80 -21.00 39.33
CA TYR A 637 -2.56 -20.23 39.29
C TYR A 637 -2.45 -19.40 38.00
N GLY A 638 -2.66 -20.01 36.82
CA GLY A 638 -2.61 -19.30 35.55
C GLY A 638 -3.69 -18.22 35.40
N ARG A 639 -4.85 -18.40 36.04
CA ARG A 639 -5.90 -17.37 36.09
C ARG A 639 -5.49 -16.17 36.94
N ALA A 640 -4.83 -16.38 38.07
CA ALA A 640 -4.33 -15.29 38.92
C ALA A 640 -3.26 -14.46 38.17
N GLU A 641 -2.30 -15.12 37.53
CA GLU A 641 -1.25 -14.47 36.72
C GLU A 641 -1.80 -13.64 35.54
N LEU A 642 -2.87 -14.13 34.89
CA LEU A 642 -3.53 -13.38 33.80
C LEU A 642 -4.18 -12.09 34.27
N GLU A 643 -4.80 -12.07 35.46
CA GLU A 643 -5.41 -10.86 36.00
C GLU A 643 -4.35 -9.87 36.50
N ILE A 644 -3.24 -10.33 37.08
CA ILE A 644 -2.07 -9.48 37.39
C ILE A 644 -1.58 -8.77 36.11
N GLY A 645 -1.36 -9.52 35.03
CA GLY A 645 -0.92 -8.93 33.76
C GLY A 645 -1.93 -7.95 33.15
N ARG A 646 -3.22 -8.11 33.45
CA ARG A 646 -4.27 -7.17 33.02
C ARG A 646 -4.24 -5.87 33.82
N GLU A 647 -4.03 -5.93 35.13
CA GLU A 647 -3.87 -4.76 35.99
C GLU A 647 -2.62 -3.95 35.60
N GLU A 648 -1.50 -4.63 35.36
CA GLU A 648 -0.26 -4.00 34.90
C GLU A 648 -0.44 -3.28 33.54
N ASN A 649 -1.16 -3.89 32.60
CA ASN A 649 -1.39 -3.29 31.28
C ASN A 649 -2.28 -2.03 31.34
N ILE A 650 -3.28 -2.02 32.24
CA ILE A 650 -4.11 -0.83 32.48
C ILE A 650 -3.25 0.30 33.08
N LEU A 651 -2.35 -0.02 34.02
CA LEU A 651 -1.43 0.94 34.61
C LEU A 651 -0.48 1.53 33.56
N PHE A 652 0.07 0.70 32.67
CA PHE A 652 0.93 1.12 31.56
C PHE A 652 0.21 2.05 30.58
N ARG A 653 -1.04 1.75 30.22
CA ARG A 653 -1.82 2.59 29.31
C ARG A 653 -2.13 3.95 29.92
N ASN A 654 -2.52 3.98 31.19
CA ASN A 654 -2.76 5.23 31.91
C ASN A 654 -1.46 6.06 32.04
N ALA A 655 -0.30 5.41 32.23
CA ALA A 655 0.98 6.09 32.26
C ALA A 655 1.37 6.67 30.89
N GLN A 656 1.04 5.99 29.78
CA GLN A 656 1.27 6.52 28.43
C GLN A 656 0.39 7.73 28.10
N GLU A 657 -0.87 7.73 28.55
CA GLU A 657 -1.76 8.90 28.40
C GLU A 657 -1.23 10.11 29.17
N VAL A 658 -0.75 9.93 30.41
CA VAL A 658 -0.14 11.02 31.19
C VAL A 658 1.16 11.54 30.57
N MET A 659 1.96 10.68 29.92
CA MET A 659 3.17 11.10 29.20
C MET A 659 2.88 11.88 27.90
N ALA A 660 1.68 11.75 27.33
CA ALA A 660 1.28 12.48 26.13
C ALA A 660 0.81 13.92 26.45
N ASP A 661 0.32 14.17 27.65
CA ASP A 661 -0.27 15.46 28.05
C ASP A 661 0.72 16.47 28.65
N ASP A 662 1.85 16.06 29.26
CA ASP A 662 2.85 16.98 29.84
C ASP A 662 4.29 16.42 29.86
N PRO A 663 5.14 16.74 28.85
CA PRO A 663 6.48 16.17 28.71
C PRO A 663 7.54 16.74 29.67
N GLU A 664 7.26 17.78 30.47
CA GLU A 664 8.25 18.43 31.36
C GLU A 664 7.94 18.34 32.86
N SER A 665 6.97 17.51 33.29
CA SER A 665 6.63 17.45 34.72
C SER A 665 7.80 16.93 35.59
N PRO A 666 8.08 17.52 36.77
CA PRO A 666 9.14 17.09 37.69
C PRO A 666 8.89 15.70 38.32
N LEU A 667 7.78 15.04 37.96
CA LEU A 667 7.51 13.65 38.31
C LEU A 667 8.36 12.65 37.49
N LEU A 668 8.88 13.06 36.33
CA LEU A 668 9.64 12.23 35.38
C LEU A 668 10.90 11.57 35.99
N VAL A 669 11.50 12.19 37.02
CA VAL A 669 12.73 11.68 37.66
C VAL A 669 12.43 10.72 38.81
N LYS A 670 11.21 10.75 39.38
CA LYS A 670 10.78 9.82 40.44
C LYS A 670 10.07 8.58 39.91
N THR A 671 9.51 8.64 38.70
CA THR A 671 8.78 7.51 38.07
C THR A 671 9.65 6.65 37.15
N THR A 672 10.82 7.13 36.72
CA THR A 672 11.76 6.39 35.85
C THR A 672 12.47 5.23 36.57
N ALA A 673 12.70 5.33 37.89
CA ALA A 673 13.26 4.23 38.68
C ALA A 673 12.30 3.02 38.85
N PRO A 674 11.01 3.21 39.18
CA PRO A 674 10.04 2.11 39.19
C PRO A 674 9.68 1.62 37.78
N LEU A 675 9.72 2.45 36.72
CA LEU A 675 9.48 1.97 35.34
C LEU A 675 10.56 0.99 34.85
N VAL A 676 11.83 1.26 35.18
CA VAL A 676 12.94 0.34 34.87
C VAL A 676 12.87 -0.90 35.76
N ALA A 677 12.43 -0.77 37.02
CA ALA A 677 12.20 -1.91 37.91
C ALA A 677 11.02 -2.78 37.46
N VAL A 678 9.94 -2.19 36.91
CA VAL A 678 8.79 -2.90 36.35
C VAL A 678 9.15 -3.53 34.99
N MET A 679 9.93 -2.87 34.12
CA MET A 679 10.45 -3.52 32.91
C MET A 679 11.42 -4.67 33.22
N LEU A 680 12.22 -4.55 34.29
CA LEU A 680 13.06 -5.64 34.80
C LEU A 680 12.24 -6.74 35.47
N MET A 681 11.20 -6.42 36.23
CA MET A 681 10.30 -7.40 36.86
C MET A 681 9.41 -8.11 35.84
N VAL A 682 8.90 -7.42 34.82
CA VAL A 682 8.16 -8.03 33.69
C VAL A 682 9.10 -8.90 32.86
N SER A 683 10.35 -8.49 32.64
CA SER A 683 11.37 -9.36 32.00
C SER A 683 11.80 -10.55 32.89
N LEU A 684 11.77 -10.41 34.22
CA LEU A 684 12.09 -11.47 35.18
C LEU A 684 10.91 -12.43 35.37
N ASN A 685 9.67 -11.95 35.37
CA ASN A 685 8.44 -12.75 35.47
C ASN A 685 8.10 -13.44 34.13
N MET A 686 8.37 -12.81 32.98
CA MET A 686 8.35 -13.51 31.70
C MET A 686 9.44 -14.59 31.62
N LYS A 687 10.64 -14.37 32.19
CA LYS A 687 11.64 -15.44 32.34
C LYS A 687 11.21 -16.54 33.30
N ARG A 688 10.41 -16.22 34.33
CA ARG A 688 9.86 -17.19 35.29
C ARG A 688 8.75 -18.02 34.66
N SER A 689 7.89 -17.42 33.83
CA SER A 689 6.86 -18.14 33.06
C SER A 689 7.44 -18.92 31.88
N GLU A 690 8.48 -18.40 31.19
CA GLU A 690 9.25 -19.13 30.19
C GLU A 690 9.99 -20.33 30.80
N HIS A 691 10.60 -20.20 31.99
CA HIS A 691 11.25 -21.35 32.63
C HIS A 691 10.28 -22.46 33.05
N VAL A 692 9.04 -22.11 33.43
CA VAL A 692 8.00 -23.09 33.80
C VAL A 692 7.35 -23.70 32.55
N PHE A 693 7.20 -22.93 31.46
CA PHE A 693 6.60 -23.40 30.21
C PHE A 693 7.60 -24.15 29.30
N LEU A 694 8.89 -23.80 29.29
CA LEU A 694 9.91 -24.55 28.55
C LEU A 694 10.22 -25.89 29.22
N ASN A 695 10.24 -25.95 30.56
CA ASN A 695 10.40 -27.23 31.27
C ASN A 695 9.21 -28.18 31.10
N SER A 696 8.00 -27.68 30.79
CA SER A 696 6.81 -28.50 30.54
C SER A 696 6.78 -29.13 29.14
N VAL A 697 7.57 -28.61 28.18
CA VAL A 697 7.59 -29.09 26.78
C VAL A 697 8.84 -29.91 26.45
N THR A 698 10.01 -29.67 27.07
CA THR A 698 11.27 -30.28 26.60
C THR A 698 11.97 -31.28 27.51
N GLY A 699 11.55 -31.49 28.77
CA GLY A 699 12.06 -32.59 29.60
C GLY A 699 13.60 -32.66 29.72
N ILE A 700 14.29 -31.53 29.86
CA ILE A 700 15.74 -31.47 30.08
C ILE A 700 15.99 -30.75 31.40
N SER A 701 16.55 -31.45 32.38
CA SER A 701 17.13 -30.83 33.57
C SER A 701 18.47 -30.19 33.17
N SER A 702 18.62 -28.88 33.34
CA SER A 702 19.95 -28.27 33.44
C SER A 702 20.24 -27.95 34.89
N THR A 703 21.22 -28.66 35.42
CA THR A 703 21.95 -28.29 36.63
C THR A 703 23.06 -27.33 36.20
N THR A 704 23.37 -26.39 37.09
CA THR A 704 24.56 -25.50 37.17
C THR A 704 24.58 -24.15 36.44
N ALA A 705 24.65 -23.12 37.29
CA ALA A 705 25.21 -21.76 37.21
C ALA A 705 24.53 -20.71 36.32
#